data_AF-A0A135TWV3-F1
#
_entry.id   AF-A0A135TWV3-F1
#
_cell.length_a   1.000
_cell.length_b   1.000
_cell.length_c   1.000
_cell.angle_alpha   90.00
_cell.angle_beta   90.00
_cell.angle_gamma   90.00
#
_symmetry.space_group_name_H-M   'P 1'
#
loop_
_entity.id
_entity.type
_entity.pdbx_description
1 polymer ?
#
loop_
_entity_poly.entity_id
_entity_poly.type
_entity_poly.pdbx_seq_one_letter_code
_entity_poly.pdbx_strand_id
1 'polypeptide(L)'
;MHLSTLWLAATSVVGIAAQSNHPLMRRTDDNAPETAANKTTVEPKRFIVEFDKGADASALAADIANQRGAKVLRVFTSDIFTGAAVETDVENIDSLQALEPVKVAWQSRKLKLAPSTPLASFVENATAIDYDIHHMTGVDKLHEAGVLGKGAKVAVVDTGIWYTHEALGGGFGEGFKVAGGYDFVGDGSWPNEGQVKNPDADPLDQQGHGTHVAGIIAGNSSILTGVAPAATLYAYKVFGTVDGTDEDTLIEAFLAAYEAGVDIITSSIGGISGFTDNAWAVVATRLVDQGVVITISAGNDGQAGAYAASSGSSGEHVVAVASVEADVLASSSFRGVFSLGGQTNETRVAYRAVEDWYPSEVKDWPIVPLSLNSSTADEACNPLPAGTTPDLTGVVALVRRGGCNFDQKQRNLAPFNASHILFYSNEMPLVRPTTEDTSSLIAMVDARVGAAIIDTVRAGGKVTADFTERPIFHIVGINNEENGGVASSFTSIGATNDLFIKPDVAAPGGQILSSYVGGGYAILSGTSMSCPYVAGVAALWAGKFGGRSVHGPEWAKNLAMRLISSGEAIKWDDGQLNNNPYDFLAPVAQVGTGLINATKVLEYGTTLSFAKFALNDTHHFSRYHAVDITNAGAEPVTYTFEQQEFGGMNTVNLDPTAWGTPKIAWFEEVMAAPQKMTPSISFPGPLTVQPGQTKTAQFGFNYSDAAAQSLDPAKLPLYSGKVLIKGSNGETLGVPYLGLAADLHKDVGIMFQYPTGFPRITSTRSDIPIAQKSNFTFNLDPVVQDFPNLYARIQYATRELRWDIFDASWVERDWKYPPVVGQAGFVGAATSWAKASGKTFIDPSVDDPNDIITLPMRDVPRDIVGVYGVELWWLGRLANGTQIAPGKYKMRFAALVPFGNPEASDNWDVYETPAFEVLPLPV
;
A
#
# COMPACT_ATOMS: atom_id res chain seq x y z
N MET A 1 -69.12 -17.73 -0.42
CA MET A 1 -70.37 -16.96 -0.25
C MET A 1 -70.26 -16.28 1.10
N HIS A 2 -70.23 -14.94 1.14
CA HIS A 2 -69.81 -14.09 2.28
C HIS A 2 -68.30 -14.25 2.67
N LEU A 3 -67.48 -13.21 2.94
CA LEU A 3 -67.59 -11.90 3.64
C LEU A 3 -67.51 -12.03 5.18
N SER A 4 -66.73 -11.22 5.93
CA SER A 4 -65.73 -10.18 5.57
C SER A 4 -64.92 -9.62 6.78
N THR A 5 -63.75 -9.02 6.50
CA THR A 5 -63.09 -7.86 7.18
C THR A 5 -62.66 -7.87 8.69
N LEU A 6 -61.36 -7.59 8.89
CA LEU A 6 -60.69 -6.76 9.94
C LEU A 6 -60.89 -7.05 11.45
N TRP A 7 -59.79 -6.88 12.22
CA TRP A 7 -59.67 -5.79 13.22
C TRP A 7 -58.20 -5.44 13.49
N LEU A 8 -57.92 -4.21 13.94
CA LEU A 8 -56.57 -3.74 14.33
C LEU A 8 -56.24 -4.13 15.78
N ALA A 9 -54.97 -4.32 16.07
CA ALA A 9 -54.42 -4.26 17.43
C ALA A 9 -53.12 -3.43 17.43
N ALA A 10 -53.22 -2.16 17.82
CA ALA A 10 -52.06 -1.29 18.05
C ALA A 10 -51.82 -1.18 19.57
N THR A 11 -50.63 -1.57 20.02
CA THR A 11 -50.20 -1.42 21.42
C THR A 11 -48.88 -0.66 21.49
N SER A 12 -49.00 0.67 21.59
CA SER A 12 -47.88 1.54 21.94
C SER A 12 -47.43 1.28 23.38
N VAL A 13 -46.21 0.81 23.58
CA VAL A 13 -45.56 0.76 24.89
C VAL A 13 -44.56 1.90 24.98
N VAL A 14 -44.77 2.82 25.93
CA VAL A 14 -43.89 3.97 26.14
C VAL A 14 -42.64 3.51 26.87
N GLY A 15 -41.52 3.39 26.15
CA GLY A 15 -40.20 3.21 26.74
C GLY A 15 -39.74 4.49 27.44
N ILE A 16 -39.70 4.46 28.78
CA ILE A 16 -39.24 5.61 29.59
C ILE A 16 -37.72 5.76 29.41
N ALA A 17 -37.27 6.99 29.16
CA ALA A 17 -35.86 7.31 28.97
C ALA A 17 -35.05 7.09 30.26
N ALA A 18 -34.17 6.09 30.26
CA ALA A 18 -33.12 5.93 31.27
C ALA A 18 -31.82 6.54 30.73
N GLN A 19 -31.49 7.76 31.16
CA GLN A 19 -30.20 8.37 30.84
C GLN A 19 -29.07 7.64 31.60
N SER A 20 -28.28 6.85 30.89
CA SER A 20 -26.96 6.39 31.35
C SER A 20 -25.87 7.23 30.69
N ASN A 21 -25.21 8.08 31.48
CA ASN A 21 -24.14 8.95 30.99
C ASN A 21 -22.85 8.16 30.74
N HIS A 22 -22.70 7.60 29.53
CA HIS A 22 -21.39 7.30 28.97
C HIS A 22 -20.99 8.42 28.00
N PRO A 23 -19.93 9.20 28.31
CA PRO A 23 -19.48 10.27 27.42
C PRO A 23 -18.74 9.68 26.23
N LEU A 24 -19.49 9.34 25.17
CA LEU A 24 -18.93 9.22 23.83
C LEU A 24 -18.51 10.62 23.35
N MET A 25 -17.36 11.07 23.85
CA MET A 25 -16.62 12.18 23.24
C MET A 25 -16.14 11.70 21.87
N ARG A 26 -16.96 11.92 20.84
CA ARG A 26 -16.43 12.07 19.49
C ARG A 26 -15.37 13.18 19.56
N ARG A 27 -14.12 12.85 19.27
CA ARG A 27 -13.27 13.83 18.60
C ARG A 27 -13.95 14.16 17.27
N THR A 28 -13.98 15.44 16.92
CA THR A 28 -14.18 15.87 15.55
C THR A 28 -12.86 15.63 14.84
N ASP A 29 -12.66 14.40 14.37
CA ASP A 29 -11.47 14.01 13.60
C ASP A 29 -11.59 14.59 12.19
N ASP A 30 -11.46 15.92 12.08
CA ASP A 30 -11.47 16.68 10.82
C ASP A 30 -10.25 16.38 9.93
N ASN A 31 -9.37 15.46 10.38
CA ASN A 31 -8.21 14.91 9.69
C ASN A 31 -8.32 13.38 9.55
N ALA A 32 -9.45 12.87 9.06
CA ALA A 32 -9.51 11.48 8.61
C ALA A 32 -8.56 11.29 7.41
N PRO A 33 -7.59 10.35 7.46
CA PRO A 33 -6.67 10.13 6.34
C PRO A 33 -7.42 9.57 5.12
N GLU A 34 -6.91 9.84 3.91
CA GLU A 34 -7.45 9.20 2.70
C GLU A 34 -7.27 7.68 2.78
N THR A 35 -8.40 7.00 3.01
CA THR A 35 -8.50 5.56 3.13
C THR A 35 -8.60 4.90 1.74
N ALA A 36 -8.25 3.61 1.66
CA ALA A 36 -7.87 2.93 0.42
C ALA A 36 -8.83 3.07 -0.77
N ALA A 37 -10.14 3.25 -0.51
CA ALA A 37 -11.19 3.29 -1.52
C ALA A 37 -10.96 4.35 -2.62
N ASN A 38 -10.30 5.47 -2.30
CA ASN A 38 -10.04 6.55 -3.25
C ASN A 38 -8.67 6.45 -3.96
N LYS A 39 -7.84 5.44 -3.64
CA LYS A 39 -6.49 5.29 -4.22
C LYS A 39 -6.46 4.59 -5.57
N THR A 40 -7.50 3.87 -5.95
CA THR A 40 -7.63 3.26 -7.29
C THR A 40 -9.09 3.22 -7.71
N THR A 41 -9.52 4.22 -8.48
CA THR A 41 -10.92 4.41 -8.90
C THR A 41 -11.06 4.29 -10.41
N VAL A 42 -12.23 3.87 -10.90
CA VAL A 42 -12.55 3.89 -12.33
C VAL A 42 -12.57 5.34 -12.84
N GLU A 43 -11.86 5.63 -13.94
CA GLU A 43 -11.99 6.92 -14.64
C GLU A 43 -13.28 6.93 -15.49
N PRO A 44 -14.10 7.98 -15.42
CA PRO A 44 -15.31 8.12 -16.23
C PRO A 44 -14.99 8.05 -17.73
N LYS A 45 -15.82 7.33 -18.50
CA LYS A 45 -15.71 7.19 -19.97
C LYS A 45 -14.40 6.61 -20.54
N ARG A 46 -13.38 6.29 -19.73
CA ARG A 46 -12.03 5.93 -20.22
C ARG A 46 -11.76 4.44 -20.21
N PHE A 47 -11.15 3.97 -21.29
CA PHE A 47 -10.83 2.57 -21.53
C PHE A 47 -9.44 2.43 -22.15
N ILE A 48 -8.79 1.31 -21.87
CA ILE A 48 -7.55 0.87 -22.51
C ILE A 48 -7.91 -0.36 -23.35
N VAL A 49 -7.50 -0.39 -24.61
CA VAL A 49 -7.70 -1.52 -25.53
C VAL A 49 -6.36 -2.06 -26.02
N GLU A 50 -6.15 -3.37 -25.92
CA GLU A 50 -5.08 -4.08 -26.62
C GLU A 50 -5.59 -4.55 -27.98
N PHE A 51 -4.79 -4.31 -29.02
CA PHE A 51 -5.04 -4.85 -30.36
C PHE A 51 -4.23 -6.12 -30.61
N ASP A 52 -4.63 -6.90 -31.62
CA ASP A 52 -3.87 -8.09 -32.01
C ASP A 52 -2.43 -7.79 -32.46
N LYS A 53 -1.53 -8.76 -32.19
CA LYS A 53 -0.09 -8.55 -32.37
C LYS A 53 0.27 -8.33 -33.84
N GLY A 54 0.86 -7.16 -34.12
CA GLY A 54 1.25 -6.75 -35.47
C GLY A 54 0.19 -5.93 -36.21
N ALA A 55 -0.92 -5.57 -35.57
CA ALA A 55 -1.88 -4.61 -36.11
C ALA A 55 -1.36 -3.17 -36.07
N ASP A 56 -1.87 -2.31 -36.97
CA ASP A 56 -1.60 -0.87 -36.96
C ASP A 56 -2.48 -0.20 -35.90
N ALA A 57 -1.92 -0.01 -34.69
CA ALA A 57 -2.63 0.65 -33.59
C ALA A 57 -3.07 2.09 -33.91
N SER A 58 -2.37 2.80 -34.79
CA SER A 58 -2.76 4.16 -35.18
C SER A 58 -3.99 4.15 -36.08
N ALA A 59 -4.03 3.24 -37.05
CA ALA A 59 -5.19 3.05 -37.92
C ALA A 59 -6.41 2.55 -37.14
N LEU A 60 -6.23 1.61 -36.20
CA LEU A 60 -7.32 1.05 -35.40
C LEU A 60 -7.87 2.03 -34.35
N ALA A 61 -7.01 2.77 -33.67
CA ALA A 61 -7.46 3.83 -32.77
C ALA A 61 -8.25 4.92 -33.52
N ALA A 62 -7.80 5.28 -34.73
CA ALA A 62 -8.52 6.17 -35.61
C ALA A 62 -9.85 5.58 -36.11
N ASP A 63 -9.94 4.27 -36.37
CA ASP A 63 -11.18 3.64 -36.79
C ASP A 63 -12.23 3.59 -35.66
N ILE A 64 -11.82 3.24 -34.44
CA ILE A 64 -12.68 3.33 -33.24
C ILE A 64 -13.17 4.78 -33.05
N ALA A 65 -12.30 5.78 -33.21
CA ALA A 65 -12.72 7.18 -33.13
C ALA A 65 -13.73 7.58 -34.21
N ASN A 66 -13.44 7.29 -35.48
CA ASN A 66 -14.26 7.70 -36.62
C ASN A 66 -15.60 6.95 -36.71
N GLN A 67 -15.63 5.65 -36.37
CA GLN A 67 -16.85 4.84 -36.44
C GLN A 67 -17.71 4.93 -35.18
N ARG A 68 -17.09 5.02 -33.99
CA ARG A 68 -17.79 4.93 -32.69
C ARG A 68 -17.90 6.26 -31.94
N GLY A 69 -17.38 7.35 -32.51
CA GLY A 69 -17.42 8.68 -31.88
C GLY A 69 -16.53 8.80 -30.64
N ALA A 70 -15.59 7.88 -30.45
CA ALA A 70 -14.62 7.93 -29.37
C ALA A 70 -13.53 8.98 -29.63
N LYS A 71 -12.90 9.46 -28.56
CA LYS A 71 -11.71 10.32 -28.57
C LYS A 71 -10.50 9.48 -28.20
N VAL A 72 -9.50 9.40 -29.07
CA VAL A 72 -8.21 8.79 -28.73
C VAL A 72 -7.49 9.71 -27.74
N LEU A 73 -7.11 9.17 -26.58
CA LEU A 73 -6.25 9.83 -25.60
C LEU A 73 -4.79 9.50 -25.88
N ARG A 74 -4.50 8.22 -26.13
CA ARG A 74 -3.15 7.72 -26.44
C ARG A 74 -3.18 6.57 -27.42
N VAL A 75 -2.13 6.45 -28.23
CA VAL A 75 -1.82 5.23 -29.00
C VAL A 75 -0.52 4.65 -28.45
N PHE A 76 -0.48 3.34 -28.25
CA PHE A 76 0.67 2.59 -27.78
C PHE A 76 1.25 1.74 -28.92
N THR A 77 2.51 1.97 -29.24
CA THR A 77 3.23 1.29 -30.33
C THR A 77 4.58 0.76 -29.83
N SER A 78 4.53 -0.33 -29.07
CA SER A 78 5.70 -1.07 -28.57
C SER A 78 5.57 -2.56 -28.88
N ASP A 79 6.70 -3.28 -28.90
CA ASP A 79 6.77 -4.74 -28.97
C ASP A 79 6.15 -5.44 -27.74
N ILE A 80 6.09 -4.73 -26.60
CA ILE A 80 5.43 -5.12 -25.35
C ILE A 80 3.90 -5.00 -25.45
N PHE A 81 3.44 -3.86 -25.97
CA PHE A 81 2.03 -3.45 -25.94
C PHE A 81 1.66 -2.63 -27.19
N THR A 82 0.65 -3.11 -27.90
CA THR A 82 0.09 -2.50 -29.12
C THR A 82 -1.38 -2.24 -28.84
N GLY A 83 -1.80 -0.98 -28.80
CA GLY A 83 -3.10 -0.63 -28.22
C GLY A 83 -3.42 0.86 -28.24
N ALA A 84 -4.49 1.26 -27.56
CA ALA A 84 -4.87 2.65 -27.37
C ALA A 84 -5.58 2.90 -26.04
N ALA A 85 -5.47 4.13 -25.53
CA ALA A 85 -6.37 4.66 -24.50
C ALA A 85 -7.42 5.55 -25.18
N VAL A 86 -8.70 5.35 -24.87
CA VAL A 86 -9.84 6.00 -25.52
C VAL A 86 -10.86 6.50 -24.49
N GLU A 87 -11.53 7.59 -24.82
CA GLU A 87 -12.61 8.22 -24.04
C GLU A 87 -13.89 8.20 -24.89
N THR A 88 -15.00 7.66 -24.38
CA THR A 88 -16.23 7.43 -25.18
C THR A 88 -17.52 7.57 -24.39
N ASP A 89 -18.53 8.14 -25.05
CA ASP A 89 -19.87 8.39 -24.52
C ASP A 89 -20.89 7.29 -24.89
N VAL A 90 -20.51 6.31 -25.72
CA VAL A 90 -21.46 5.37 -26.37
C VAL A 90 -21.02 3.91 -26.41
N GLU A 91 -19.91 3.56 -25.76
CA GLU A 91 -19.38 2.18 -25.68
C GLU A 91 -19.02 1.85 -24.22
N ASN A 92 -18.98 0.57 -23.85
CA ASN A 92 -18.52 0.06 -22.55
C ASN A 92 -17.50 -1.09 -22.72
N ILE A 93 -17.08 -1.74 -21.63
CA ILE A 93 -16.15 -2.88 -21.71
C ILE A 93 -16.71 -3.98 -22.64
N ASP A 94 -17.98 -4.39 -22.45
CA ASP A 94 -18.60 -5.45 -23.25
C ASP A 94 -18.61 -5.14 -24.75
N SER A 95 -18.94 -3.90 -25.14
CA SER A 95 -19.05 -3.51 -26.54
C SER A 95 -17.70 -3.22 -27.20
N LEU A 96 -16.74 -2.66 -26.47
CA LEU A 96 -15.35 -2.51 -26.94
C LEU A 96 -14.67 -3.88 -27.11
N GLN A 97 -14.87 -4.80 -26.17
CA GLN A 97 -14.33 -6.16 -26.22
C GLN A 97 -14.90 -7.00 -27.39
N ALA A 98 -16.06 -6.59 -27.93
CA ALA A 98 -16.71 -7.22 -29.07
C ALA A 98 -16.35 -6.58 -30.43
N LEU A 99 -15.43 -5.61 -30.47
CA LEU A 99 -14.92 -5.03 -31.71
C LEU A 99 -13.77 -5.89 -32.26
N GLU A 100 -13.84 -6.29 -33.53
CA GLU A 100 -12.65 -6.77 -34.24
C GLU A 100 -11.75 -5.57 -34.60
N PRO A 101 -10.43 -5.54 -34.28
CA PRO A 101 -9.61 -6.56 -33.64
C PRO A 101 -9.12 -6.11 -32.23
N VAL A 102 -10.05 -5.71 -31.36
CA VAL A 102 -9.79 -5.48 -29.93
C VAL A 102 -9.67 -6.84 -29.24
N LYS A 103 -8.45 -7.18 -28.87
CA LYS A 103 -8.10 -8.43 -28.21
C LYS A 103 -8.54 -8.42 -26.74
N VAL A 104 -8.30 -7.32 -26.03
CA VAL A 104 -8.75 -7.11 -24.64
C VAL A 104 -9.18 -5.66 -24.45
N ALA A 105 -10.26 -5.43 -23.71
CA ALA A 105 -10.66 -4.11 -23.23
C ALA A 105 -10.66 -4.06 -21.68
N TRP A 106 -9.98 -3.06 -21.12
CA TRP A 106 -10.05 -2.68 -19.70
C TRP A 106 -10.68 -1.30 -19.56
N GLN A 107 -11.32 -1.03 -18.42
CA GLN A 107 -11.69 0.33 -18.03
C GLN A 107 -10.50 0.97 -17.31
N SER A 108 -10.06 2.16 -17.75
CA SER A 108 -8.88 2.83 -17.19
C SER A 108 -9.15 3.27 -15.75
N ARG A 109 -8.14 3.20 -14.90
CA ARG A 109 -8.22 3.63 -13.50
C ARG A 109 -7.35 4.84 -13.23
N LYS A 110 -7.85 5.71 -12.37
CA LYS A 110 -7.07 6.70 -11.64
C LYS A 110 -6.29 5.96 -10.57
N LEU A 111 -5.01 6.28 -10.37
CA LEU A 111 -4.24 5.84 -9.21
C LEU A 111 -3.82 7.07 -8.40
N LYS A 112 -3.56 6.86 -7.11
CA LYS A 112 -2.85 7.82 -6.27
C LYS A 112 -1.42 7.34 -5.98
N LEU A 113 -0.58 8.30 -5.64
CA LEU A 113 0.67 8.07 -4.92
C LEU A 113 0.34 7.38 -3.59
N ALA A 114 1.11 6.35 -3.21
CA ALA A 114 0.88 5.69 -1.93
C ALA A 114 1.27 6.65 -0.79
N PRO A 115 0.36 7.02 0.14
CA PRO A 115 0.61 8.09 1.10
C PRO A 115 1.77 7.72 2.02
N SER A 116 2.85 8.49 1.95
CA SER A 116 3.99 8.40 2.85
C SER A 116 3.83 9.38 4.00
N THR A 117 4.06 8.96 5.24
CA THR A 117 4.00 9.86 6.41
C THR A 117 5.29 10.68 6.52
N PRO A 118 5.27 12.02 6.41
CA PRO A 118 6.45 12.85 6.64
C PRO A 118 6.68 13.02 8.14
N LEU A 119 7.88 12.69 8.61
CA LEU A 119 8.22 12.70 10.04
C LEU A 119 9.17 13.83 10.44
N ALA A 120 9.97 14.34 9.50
CA ALA A 120 10.80 15.56 9.60
C ALA A 120 11.41 15.93 8.23
N SER A 121 11.84 17.17 8.06
CA SER A 121 12.60 17.65 6.88
C SER A 121 13.76 18.58 7.29
N PHE A 122 14.84 18.59 6.51
CA PHE A 122 16.19 19.00 6.91
C PHE A 122 16.97 19.64 5.74
N VAL A 123 18.12 20.28 6.02
CA VAL A 123 19.04 20.88 5.03
C VAL A 123 20.51 20.66 5.46
N GLU A 124 21.45 20.55 4.52
CA GLU A 124 22.84 20.09 4.66
C GLU A 124 23.66 20.57 5.89
N ASN A 125 24.28 19.65 6.66
CA ASN A 125 25.62 19.05 6.39
C ASN A 125 26.17 18.29 7.63
N ALA A 126 26.42 16.97 7.53
CA ALA A 126 26.64 16.00 8.64
C ALA A 126 27.85 16.28 9.58
N THR A 127 28.10 15.62 10.73
CA THR A 127 27.81 14.25 11.26
C THR A 127 27.73 14.27 12.84
N ALA A 128 27.75 13.22 13.69
CA ALA A 128 27.87 11.74 13.58
C ALA A 128 27.29 10.96 14.80
N ILE A 129 26.39 10.00 14.56
CA ILE A 129 26.50 8.55 14.86
C ILE A 129 25.90 7.90 13.61
N ASP A 130 26.43 6.76 13.18
CA ASP A 130 25.88 6.10 11.99
C ASP A 130 24.38 5.77 12.15
N TYR A 131 23.57 6.23 11.20
CA TYR A 131 22.12 6.00 11.10
C TYR A 131 21.77 5.12 9.89
N ASP A 132 22.79 4.53 9.27
CA ASP A 132 22.65 3.65 8.12
C ASP A 132 21.93 2.33 8.46
N ILE A 133 21.01 1.94 7.59
CA ILE A 133 20.19 0.71 7.69
C ILE A 133 20.54 -0.33 6.60
N HIS A 134 21.70 -0.21 5.96
CA HIS A 134 22.28 -1.24 5.09
C HIS A 134 22.77 -2.46 5.87
N HIS A 135 23.10 -2.29 7.15
CA HIS A 135 23.47 -3.38 8.05
C HIS A 135 22.33 -4.40 8.28
N MET A 136 21.05 -3.95 8.22
CA MET A 136 19.86 -4.80 8.31
C MET A 136 19.79 -5.88 7.21
N THR A 137 20.31 -5.57 6.02
CA THR A 137 20.13 -6.38 4.80
C THR A 137 21.45 -6.93 4.24
N GLY A 138 22.59 -6.53 4.81
CA GLY A 138 23.92 -6.93 4.31
C GLY A 138 24.45 -6.06 3.17
N VAL A 139 23.82 -4.92 2.87
CA VAL A 139 24.32 -3.95 1.87
C VAL A 139 25.61 -3.27 2.35
N ASP A 140 25.79 -3.12 3.66
CA ASP A 140 27.01 -2.63 4.33
C ASP A 140 28.27 -3.37 3.83
N LYS A 141 28.24 -4.71 3.89
CA LYS A 141 29.34 -5.60 3.49
C LYS A 141 29.61 -5.55 1.98
N LEU A 142 28.58 -5.24 1.18
CA LEU A 142 28.71 -5.07 -0.26
C LEU A 142 29.40 -3.73 -0.58
N HIS A 143 29.09 -2.67 0.16
CA HIS A 143 29.79 -1.38 0.06
C HIS A 143 31.26 -1.50 0.51
N GLU A 144 31.53 -2.19 1.63
CA GLU A 144 32.90 -2.53 2.07
C GLU A 144 33.68 -3.31 1.00
N ALA A 145 33.01 -4.23 0.30
CA ALA A 145 33.58 -4.99 -0.82
C ALA A 145 33.70 -4.17 -2.14
N GLY A 146 33.35 -2.88 -2.15
CA GLY A 146 33.41 -2.00 -3.32
C GLY A 146 32.30 -2.23 -4.35
N VAL A 147 31.26 -2.99 -4.01
CA VAL A 147 30.09 -3.25 -4.87
C VAL A 147 29.08 -2.13 -4.67
N LEU A 148 29.11 -1.13 -5.55
CA LEU A 148 28.33 0.11 -5.43
C LEU A 148 27.28 0.31 -6.54
N GLY A 149 27.01 -0.72 -7.36
CA GLY A 149 26.01 -0.68 -8.45
C GLY A 149 26.45 0.07 -9.71
N LYS A 150 27.75 0.34 -9.86
CA LYS A 150 28.31 1.07 -11.01
C LYS A 150 27.94 0.42 -12.35
N GLY A 151 27.29 1.19 -13.21
CA GLY A 151 26.91 0.77 -14.56
C GLY A 151 25.51 0.16 -14.68
N ALA A 152 24.81 -0.08 -13.58
CA ALA A 152 23.39 -0.38 -13.60
C ALA A 152 22.57 0.88 -13.89
N LYS A 153 21.50 0.74 -14.69
CA LYS A 153 20.52 1.79 -14.96
C LYS A 153 19.19 1.51 -14.27
N VAL A 154 18.69 2.49 -13.50
CA VAL A 154 17.40 2.39 -12.79
C VAL A 154 16.48 3.54 -13.22
N ALA A 155 15.29 3.23 -13.73
CA ALA A 155 14.23 4.21 -13.93
C ALA A 155 13.39 4.35 -12.65
N VAL A 156 13.13 5.61 -12.26
CA VAL A 156 12.19 5.99 -11.20
C VAL A 156 10.93 6.53 -11.86
N VAL A 157 9.80 5.83 -11.72
CA VAL A 157 8.49 6.25 -12.23
C VAL A 157 7.66 6.75 -11.05
N ASP A 158 7.66 8.07 -10.84
CA ASP A 158 7.24 8.73 -9.60
C ASP A 158 6.94 10.24 -9.82
N THR A 159 7.03 11.12 -8.80
CA THR A 159 6.77 12.57 -8.88
C THR A 159 7.87 13.38 -9.61
N GLY A 160 8.87 12.71 -10.19
CA GLY A 160 10.06 13.32 -10.79
C GLY A 160 11.32 13.11 -9.94
N ILE A 161 12.42 13.81 -10.26
CA ILE A 161 13.62 13.85 -9.41
C ILE A 161 14.14 15.30 -9.32
N TRP A 162 14.41 15.80 -8.11
CA TRP A 162 15.16 17.05 -7.89
C TRP A 162 16.66 16.82 -8.18
N TYR A 163 16.99 16.64 -9.46
CA TYR A 163 18.31 16.20 -9.93
C TYR A 163 19.45 17.18 -9.62
N THR A 164 19.15 18.44 -9.27
CA THR A 164 20.13 19.44 -8.83
C THR A 164 20.63 19.25 -7.39
N HIS A 165 20.08 18.28 -6.65
CA HIS A 165 20.56 17.90 -5.32
C HIS A 165 21.98 17.33 -5.36
N GLU A 166 22.84 17.69 -4.40
CA GLU A 166 24.20 17.14 -4.28
C GLU A 166 24.25 15.59 -4.32
N ALA A 167 23.46 14.92 -3.47
CA ALA A 167 23.39 13.45 -3.39
C ALA A 167 22.93 12.79 -4.70
N LEU A 168 22.21 13.53 -5.56
CA LEU A 168 21.69 13.07 -6.85
C LEU A 168 22.52 13.57 -8.04
N GLY A 169 23.70 14.15 -7.79
CA GLY A 169 24.72 14.47 -8.80
C GLY A 169 24.66 15.88 -9.38
N GLY A 170 23.76 16.74 -8.90
CA GLY A 170 23.78 18.18 -9.22
C GLY A 170 23.38 18.58 -10.64
N GLY A 171 22.72 17.72 -11.41
CA GLY A 171 22.26 18.03 -12.77
C GLY A 171 21.58 16.87 -13.50
N PHE A 172 21.12 17.15 -14.72
CA PHE A 172 20.31 16.25 -15.56
C PHE A 172 20.93 16.07 -16.95
N GLY A 173 20.80 14.86 -17.50
CA GLY A 173 21.25 14.50 -18.85
C GLY A 173 22.61 13.79 -18.89
N GLU A 174 23.15 13.60 -20.10
CA GLU A 174 24.35 12.80 -20.33
C GLU A 174 25.55 13.26 -19.49
N GLY A 175 26.13 12.32 -18.72
CA GLY A 175 27.25 12.58 -17.82
C GLY A 175 26.87 12.86 -16.36
N PHE A 176 25.61 13.17 -16.07
CA PHE A 176 25.09 13.27 -14.70
C PHE A 176 24.62 11.91 -14.15
N LYS A 177 24.36 11.86 -12.84
CA LYS A 177 23.78 10.68 -12.18
C LYS A 177 22.33 10.45 -12.62
N VAL A 178 21.54 11.51 -12.82
CA VAL A 178 20.22 11.43 -13.48
C VAL A 178 20.43 11.66 -14.97
N ALA A 179 20.66 10.58 -15.73
CA ALA A 179 21.22 10.65 -17.08
C ALA A 179 20.17 10.93 -18.19
N GLY A 180 18.88 10.85 -17.87
CA GLY A 180 17.77 11.09 -18.79
C GLY A 180 16.42 10.92 -18.11
N GLY A 181 15.34 11.13 -18.85
CA GLY A 181 13.98 11.13 -18.30
C GLY A 181 12.99 11.90 -19.17
N TYR A 182 11.75 12.00 -18.70
CA TYR A 182 10.67 12.76 -19.35
C TYR A 182 9.52 13.03 -18.36
N ASP A 183 8.76 14.12 -18.57
CA ASP A 183 7.55 14.45 -17.81
C ASP A 183 6.29 14.20 -18.66
N PHE A 184 5.43 13.30 -18.19
CA PHE A 184 4.23 12.85 -18.89
C PHE A 184 2.98 13.66 -18.54
N VAL A 185 3.07 14.60 -17.59
CA VAL A 185 1.91 15.32 -17.02
C VAL A 185 2.13 16.83 -16.86
N GLY A 186 3.37 17.26 -16.63
CA GLY A 186 3.74 18.67 -16.44
C GLY A 186 3.47 19.20 -15.03
N ASP A 187 3.94 20.42 -14.79
CA ASP A 187 3.80 21.19 -13.54
C ASP A 187 2.36 21.66 -13.20
N GLY A 188 1.35 21.07 -13.82
CA GLY A 188 -0.06 21.38 -13.58
C GLY A 188 -0.61 20.73 -12.31
N SER A 189 -1.91 20.96 -12.04
CA SER A 189 -2.67 20.21 -11.02
C SER A 189 -3.62 19.17 -11.65
N TRP A 190 -3.31 18.70 -12.86
CA TRP A 190 -3.92 17.48 -13.41
C TRP A 190 -3.56 16.29 -12.49
N PRO A 191 -4.47 15.36 -12.16
CA PRO A 191 -5.80 15.09 -12.73
C PRO A 191 -6.99 15.69 -11.97
N ASN A 192 -6.90 16.94 -11.48
CA ASN A 192 -8.08 17.67 -10.98
C ASN A 192 -9.00 18.13 -12.12
N GLU A 193 -10.27 18.38 -11.79
CA GLU A 193 -11.29 18.78 -12.77
C GLU A 193 -10.91 20.06 -13.53
N GLY A 194 -11.17 20.05 -14.84
CA GLY A 194 -10.83 21.15 -15.76
C GLY A 194 -9.34 21.31 -16.08
N GLN A 195 -8.45 20.51 -15.48
CA GLN A 195 -7.01 20.53 -15.79
C GLN A 195 -6.67 19.56 -16.94
N VAL A 196 -5.52 19.78 -17.58
CA VAL A 196 -4.99 18.94 -18.66
C VAL A 196 -3.50 18.63 -18.44
N LYS A 197 -3.03 17.48 -18.94
CA LYS A 197 -1.60 17.15 -19.00
C LYS A 197 -0.88 18.17 -19.90
N ASN A 198 0.29 18.64 -19.48
CA ASN A 198 1.23 19.43 -20.30
C ASN A 198 2.61 18.74 -20.30
N PRO A 199 2.79 17.64 -21.05
CA PRO A 199 4.03 16.86 -21.02
C PRO A 199 5.22 17.64 -21.61
N ASP A 200 6.39 17.50 -21.00
CA ASP A 200 7.64 18.10 -21.51
C ASP A 200 8.90 17.32 -21.08
N ALA A 201 10.08 17.88 -21.36
CA ALA A 201 11.36 17.19 -21.24
C ALA A 201 12.06 17.38 -19.87
N ASP A 202 11.46 18.09 -18.92
CA ASP A 202 12.05 18.38 -17.61
C ASP A 202 11.34 17.61 -16.46
N PRO A 203 11.81 16.42 -16.08
CA PRO A 203 11.21 15.59 -15.03
C PRO A 203 11.57 16.08 -13.61
N LEU A 204 11.70 17.39 -13.40
CA LEU A 204 11.99 17.98 -12.10
C LEU A 204 10.84 17.72 -11.11
N ASP A 205 11.20 17.20 -9.93
CA ASP A 205 10.24 16.90 -8.86
C ASP A 205 9.69 18.19 -8.22
N GLN A 206 8.37 18.22 -8.01
CA GLN A 206 7.68 19.32 -7.33
C GLN A 206 7.04 18.92 -5.99
N GLN A 207 7.05 17.63 -5.64
CA GLN A 207 6.44 17.10 -4.40
C GLN A 207 7.51 16.62 -3.40
N GLY A 208 8.58 16.00 -3.88
CA GLY A 208 9.70 15.48 -3.08
C GLY A 208 9.73 13.96 -2.91
N HIS A 209 8.65 13.25 -3.26
CA HIS A 209 8.55 11.81 -3.08
C HIS A 209 9.49 11.06 -4.04
N GLY A 210 9.48 11.38 -5.33
CA GLY A 210 10.39 10.78 -6.31
C GLY A 210 11.86 11.10 -6.04
N THR A 211 12.16 12.28 -5.47
CA THR A 211 13.50 12.64 -4.96
C THR A 211 13.92 11.80 -3.75
N HIS A 212 12.98 11.43 -2.87
CA HIS A 212 13.22 10.54 -1.73
C HIS A 212 13.50 9.11 -2.19
N VAL A 213 12.66 8.61 -3.10
CA VAL A 213 12.82 7.32 -3.79
C VAL A 213 14.18 7.24 -4.51
N ALA A 214 14.58 8.28 -5.25
CA ALA A 214 15.86 8.36 -5.94
C ALA A 214 17.09 8.27 -5.00
N GLY A 215 17.02 8.92 -3.83
CA GLY A 215 18.11 8.88 -2.84
C GLY A 215 18.30 7.51 -2.20
N ILE A 216 17.23 6.77 -1.94
CA ILE A 216 17.30 5.40 -1.40
C ILE A 216 18.02 4.47 -2.38
N ILE A 217 17.80 4.64 -3.69
CA ILE A 217 18.48 3.85 -4.73
C ILE A 217 19.95 4.25 -4.82
N ALA A 218 20.25 5.54 -5.00
CA ALA A 218 21.56 5.96 -5.49
C ALA A 218 22.06 7.31 -4.95
N GLY A 219 21.55 7.79 -3.81
CA GLY A 219 22.09 8.96 -3.11
C GLY A 219 23.56 8.77 -2.72
N ASN A 220 24.36 9.84 -2.76
CA ASN A 220 25.77 9.81 -2.37
C ASN A 220 26.26 11.22 -1.95
N SER A 221 26.27 11.51 -0.65
CA SER A 221 26.73 12.78 -0.05
C SER A 221 27.43 12.57 1.30
N SER A 222 27.71 13.64 2.05
CA SER A 222 28.17 13.57 3.45
C SER A 222 27.10 13.07 4.42
N ILE A 223 25.83 13.04 4.00
CA ILE A 223 24.65 12.66 4.78
C ILE A 223 24.11 11.30 4.31
N LEU A 224 23.86 11.15 3.00
CA LEU A 224 23.11 10.02 2.47
C LEU A 224 23.98 9.14 1.58
N THR A 225 24.08 7.86 1.95
CA THR A 225 24.44 6.79 1.04
C THR A 225 23.18 6.00 0.70
N GLY A 226 22.88 5.84 -0.59
CA GLY A 226 21.83 4.95 -1.08
C GLY A 226 22.36 3.54 -1.32
N VAL A 227 21.47 2.57 -1.53
CA VAL A 227 21.83 1.15 -1.66
C VAL A 227 22.84 0.88 -2.80
N ALA A 228 22.75 1.62 -3.90
CA ALA A 228 23.61 1.51 -5.09
C ALA A 228 24.18 2.90 -5.48
N PRO A 229 25.10 3.48 -4.70
CA PRO A 229 25.45 4.90 -4.79
C PRO A 229 26.24 5.27 -6.07
N ALA A 230 26.69 4.28 -6.85
CA ALA A 230 27.31 4.46 -8.17
C ALA A 230 26.41 4.09 -9.36
N ALA A 231 25.13 3.73 -9.13
CA ALA A 231 24.16 3.50 -10.19
C ALA A 231 23.74 4.81 -10.90
N THR A 232 23.25 4.66 -12.13
CA THR A 232 22.70 5.73 -12.96
C THR A 232 21.17 5.72 -12.91
N LEU A 233 20.56 6.87 -12.66
CA LEU A 233 19.12 7.05 -12.57
C LEU A 233 18.54 7.62 -13.86
N TYR A 234 17.28 7.32 -14.13
CA TYR A 234 16.43 7.98 -15.12
C TYR A 234 15.11 8.41 -14.46
N ALA A 235 14.64 9.61 -14.75
CA ALA A 235 13.48 10.23 -14.09
C ALA A 235 12.24 10.24 -14.99
N TYR A 236 11.20 9.49 -14.64
CA TYR A 236 9.94 9.44 -15.38
C TYR A 236 8.82 10.02 -14.50
N LYS A 237 8.49 11.30 -14.72
CA LYS A 237 7.55 12.06 -13.90
C LYS A 237 6.12 11.80 -14.37
N VAL A 238 5.29 11.26 -13.47
CA VAL A 238 3.90 10.84 -13.75
C VAL A 238 2.87 11.51 -12.82
N PHE A 239 3.32 12.40 -11.94
CA PHE A 239 2.48 13.28 -11.12
C PHE A 239 2.93 14.75 -11.30
N GLY A 240 1.96 15.67 -11.33
CA GLY A 240 2.21 17.11 -11.34
C GLY A 240 2.36 17.65 -9.91
N THR A 241 1.60 18.69 -9.58
CA THR A 241 1.52 19.29 -8.23
C THR A 241 0.57 18.56 -7.26
N VAL A 242 -0.03 17.44 -7.68
CA VAL A 242 -1.04 16.68 -6.92
C VAL A 242 -0.77 15.16 -6.98
N ASP A 243 -1.39 14.42 -6.07
CA ASP A 243 -1.08 13.02 -5.78
C ASP A 243 -1.73 11.98 -6.72
N GLY A 244 -2.37 12.41 -7.81
CA GLY A 244 -3.12 11.54 -8.73
C GLY A 244 -2.46 11.33 -10.10
N THR A 245 -2.68 10.16 -10.70
CA THR A 245 -2.28 9.82 -12.08
C THR A 245 -3.27 8.80 -12.69
N ASP A 246 -3.02 8.30 -13.91
CA ASP A 246 -3.85 7.28 -14.59
C ASP A 246 -3.03 6.10 -15.14
N GLU A 247 -3.69 4.94 -15.33
CA GLU A 247 -3.04 3.71 -15.81
C GLU A 247 -2.40 3.88 -17.19
N ASP A 248 -2.97 4.71 -18.07
CA ASP A 248 -2.39 4.99 -19.39
C ASP A 248 -1.08 5.79 -19.31
N THR A 249 -0.93 6.73 -18.36
CA THR A 249 0.37 7.41 -18.08
C THR A 249 1.40 6.43 -17.54
N LEU A 250 1.02 5.54 -16.62
CA LEU A 250 1.95 4.57 -16.03
C LEU A 250 2.46 3.57 -17.08
N ILE A 251 1.57 3.09 -17.96
CA ILE A 251 1.95 2.26 -19.11
C ILE A 251 2.88 3.03 -20.04
N GLU A 252 2.58 4.29 -20.38
CA GLU A 252 3.45 5.10 -21.24
C GLU A 252 4.87 5.28 -20.65
N ALA A 253 4.96 5.65 -19.36
CA ALA A 253 6.23 5.86 -18.67
C ALA A 253 7.06 4.57 -18.56
N PHE A 254 6.42 3.43 -18.27
CA PHE A 254 7.09 2.12 -18.21
C PHE A 254 7.65 1.70 -19.59
N LEU A 255 6.91 1.95 -20.68
CA LEU A 255 7.38 1.70 -22.04
C LEU A 255 8.52 2.68 -22.42
N ALA A 256 8.43 3.95 -22.06
CA ALA A 256 9.49 4.93 -22.31
C ALA A 256 10.79 4.64 -21.51
N ALA A 257 10.69 4.03 -20.33
CA ALA A 257 11.83 3.51 -19.57
C ALA A 257 12.47 2.28 -20.24
N TYR A 258 11.65 1.37 -20.74
CA TYR A 258 12.08 0.20 -21.51
C TYR A 258 12.88 0.58 -22.78
N GLU A 259 12.38 1.53 -23.58
CA GLU A 259 13.04 2.01 -24.80
C GLU A 259 14.36 2.77 -24.51
N ALA A 260 14.49 3.43 -23.34
CA ALA A 260 15.76 4.01 -22.90
C ALA A 260 16.83 2.95 -22.50
N GLY A 261 16.45 1.67 -22.52
CA GLY A 261 17.32 0.54 -22.25
C GLY A 261 17.86 0.56 -20.83
N VAL A 262 16.98 0.77 -19.84
CA VAL A 262 17.30 0.58 -18.41
C VAL A 262 17.30 -0.90 -18.03
N ASP A 263 17.95 -1.24 -16.91
CA ASP A 263 17.98 -2.59 -16.38
C ASP A 263 16.83 -2.83 -15.39
N ILE A 264 16.47 -1.81 -14.62
CA ILE A 264 15.45 -1.86 -13.56
C ILE A 264 14.46 -0.69 -13.72
N ILE A 265 13.17 -0.94 -13.50
CA ILE A 265 12.14 0.08 -13.26
C ILE A 265 11.65 -0.06 -11.82
N THR A 266 11.57 1.04 -11.08
CA THR A 266 10.91 1.09 -9.77
C THR A 266 9.80 2.12 -9.77
N SER A 267 8.67 1.78 -9.15
CA SER A 267 7.52 2.68 -9.01
C SER A 267 6.84 2.50 -7.66
N SER A 268 6.61 3.62 -6.96
CA SER A 268 6.06 3.64 -5.60
C SER A 268 4.60 4.12 -5.62
N ILE A 269 3.81 3.55 -6.53
CA ILE A 269 2.46 3.98 -6.93
C ILE A 269 1.50 2.80 -6.79
N GLY A 270 0.25 3.08 -6.36
CA GLY A 270 -0.81 2.06 -6.38
C GLY A 270 -1.89 2.23 -5.32
N GLY A 271 -2.76 1.23 -5.25
CA GLY A 271 -3.92 1.14 -4.36
C GLY A 271 -4.67 -0.17 -4.58
N ILE A 272 -5.67 -0.47 -3.73
CA ILE A 272 -6.31 -1.81 -3.69
C ILE A 272 -7.11 -2.09 -4.97
N SER A 273 -6.48 -2.82 -5.89
CA SER A 273 -7.11 -3.50 -7.02
C SER A 273 -6.21 -4.65 -7.47
N GLY A 274 -5.83 -5.51 -6.51
CA GLY A 274 -4.80 -6.53 -6.64
C GLY A 274 -5.11 -7.73 -7.54
N PHE A 275 -5.94 -7.57 -8.57
CA PHE A 275 -6.08 -8.55 -9.65
C PHE A 275 -4.83 -8.53 -10.54
N THR A 276 -4.37 -9.67 -11.04
CA THR A 276 -3.05 -9.82 -11.70
C THR A 276 -3.02 -9.37 -13.16
N ASP A 277 -4.19 -9.16 -13.75
CA ASP A 277 -4.48 -9.02 -15.18
C ASP A 277 -5.05 -7.64 -15.56
N ASN A 278 -4.96 -6.65 -14.67
CA ASN A 278 -5.15 -5.23 -15.02
C ASN A 278 -4.08 -4.79 -16.04
N ALA A 279 -4.40 -3.79 -16.87
CA ALA A 279 -3.55 -3.39 -18.00
C ALA A 279 -2.10 -3.07 -17.60
N TRP A 280 -1.89 -2.36 -16.48
CA TRP A 280 -0.54 -1.99 -16.02
C TRP A 280 0.25 -3.19 -15.50
N ALA A 281 -0.36 -4.08 -14.72
CA ALA A 281 0.27 -5.33 -14.25
C ALA A 281 0.61 -6.28 -15.41
N VAL A 282 -0.23 -6.33 -16.46
CA VAL A 282 0.03 -7.10 -17.69
C VAL A 282 1.22 -6.53 -18.46
N VAL A 283 1.31 -5.21 -18.61
CA VAL A 283 2.47 -4.55 -19.25
C VAL A 283 3.75 -4.76 -18.42
N ALA A 284 3.68 -4.60 -17.10
CA ALA A 284 4.81 -4.82 -16.20
C ALA A 284 5.31 -6.29 -16.25
N THR A 285 4.40 -7.27 -16.28
CA THR A 285 4.75 -8.69 -16.45
C THR A 285 5.55 -8.91 -17.76
N ARG A 286 5.03 -8.41 -18.90
CA ARG A 286 5.68 -8.54 -20.22
C ARG A 286 7.05 -7.85 -20.28
N LEU A 287 7.25 -6.78 -19.52
CA LEU A 287 8.53 -6.09 -19.40
C LEU A 287 9.58 -6.92 -18.65
N VAL A 288 9.17 -7.66 -17.61
CA VAL A 288 10.04 -8.64 -16.94
C VAL A 288 10.42 -9.78 -17.90
N ASP A 289 9.48 -10.27 -18.71
CA ASP A 289 9.75 -11.27 -19.75
C ASP A 289 10.68 -10.76 -20.88
N GLN A 290 10.83 -9.44 -21.06
CA GLN A 290 11.83 -8.84 -21.97
C GLN A 290 13.13 -8.40 -21.27
N GLY A 291 13.29 -8.69 -19.98
CA GLY A 291 14.51 -8.46 -19.23
C GLY A 291 14.62 -7.09 -18.59
N VAL A 292 13.54 -6.50 -18.07
CA VAL A 292 13.62 -5.37 -17.14
C VAL A 292 13.16 -5.84 -15.77
N VAL A 293 13.98 -5.66 -14.73
CA VAL A 293 13.57 -5.97 -13.35
C VAL A 293 12.57 -4.91 -12.91
N ILE A 294 11.39 -5.32 -12.42
CA ILE A 294 10.37 -4.37 -11.96
C ILE A 294 10.07 -4.58 -10.48
N THR A 295 10.25 -3.51 -9.71
CA THR A 295 9.81 -3.39 -8.31
C THR A 295 8.64 -2.41 -8.21
N ILE A 296 7.56 -2.81 -7.55
CA ILE A 296 6.44 -1.92 -7.24
C ILE A 296 6.07 -2.07 -5.76
N SER A 297 5.69 -0.96 -5.10
CA SER A 297 5.25 -0.96 -3.71
C SER A 297 4.07 -1.91 -3.47
N ALA A 298 4.07 -2.63 -2.34
CA ALA A 298 2.95 -3.49 -1.96
C ALA A 298 1.65 -2.71 -1.66
N GLY A 299 1.78 -1.47 -1.18
CA GLY A 299 0.69 -0.59 -0.76
C GLY A 299 0.77 -0.24 0.72
N ASN A 300 0.16 0.89 1.09
CA ASN A 300 0.15 1.42 2.46
C ASN A 300 -1.27 1.29 3.06
N ASP A 301 -1.89 0.12 2.87
CA ASP A 301 -3.30 -0.14 3.18
C ASP A 301 -3.51 -1.38 4.07
N GLY A 302 -2.50 -1.77 4.87
CA GLY A 302 -2.58 -2.89 5.82
C GLY A 302 -3.77 -2.81 6.79
N GLN A 303 -4.19 -1.59 7.13
CA GLN A 303 -5.38 -1.26 7.92
C GLN A 303 -6.68 -1.82 7.33
N ALA A 304 -6.75 -2.01 6.01
CA ALA A 304 -7.88 -2.63 5.30
C ALA A 304 -7.97 -4.17 5.49
N GLY A 305 -7.03 -4.77 6.22
CA GLY A 305 -6.94 -6.21 6.41
C GLY A 305 -6.42 -6.95 5.18
N ALA A 306 -6.62 -8.27 5.17
CA ALA A 306 -6.19 -9.16 4.10
C ALA A 306 -6.86 -8.85 2.74
N TYR A 307 -6.27 -9.37 1.67
CA TYR A 307 -6.65 -9.13 0.28
C TYR A 307 -6.48 -7.67 -0.19
N ALA A 308 -5.62 -6.89 0.47
CA ALA A 308 -5.31 -5.49 0.16
C ALA A 308 -4.14 -5.30 -0.84
N ALA A 309 -3.83 -6.33 -1.65
CA ALA A 309 -2.78 -6.23 -2.66
C ALA A 309 -3.06 -5.10 -3.69
N SER A 310 -2.01 -4.41 -4.12
CA SER A 310 -2.11 -3.25 -5.01
C SER A 310 -2.23 -3.61 -6.50
N SER A 311 -2.84 -2.73 -7.29
CA SER A 311 -2.66 -2.70 -8.76
C SER A 311 -1.17 -2.53 -9.13
N GLY A 312 -0.81 -2.94 -10.35
CA GLY A 312 0.57 -2.99 -10.86
C GLY A 312 1.44 -4.06 -10.18
N SER A 313 1.67 -3.93 -8.87
CA SER A 313 2.49 -4.87 -8.08
C SER A 313 1.89 -6.26 -7.98
N SER A 314 0.61 -6.45 -8.32
CA SER A 314 -0.03 -7.76 -8.52
C SER A 314 0.56 -8.59 -9.65
N GLY A 315 1.26 -8.00 -10.62
CA GLY A 315 1.78 -8.68 -11.81
C GLY A 315 2.70 -9.89 -11.56
N GLU A 316 2.79 -10.79 -12.53
CA GLU A 316 3.66 -11.96 -12.47
C GLU A 316 5.13 -11.55 -12.68
N HIS A 317 6.04 -12.14 -11.90
CA HIS A 317 7.47 -11.82 -11.80
C HIS A 317 7.84 -10.37 -11.43
N VAL A 318 6.91 -9.41 -11.46
CA VAL A 318 7.00 -8.11 -10.77
C VAL A 318 7.19 -8.36 -9.28
N VAL A 319 8.16 -7.69 -8.66
CA VAL A 319 8.48 -7.84 -7.23
C VAL A 319 7.69 -6.82 -6.42
N ALA A 320 6.66 -7.28 -5.69
CA ALA A 320 5.90 -6.45 -4.76
C ALA A 320 6.61 -6.35 -3.41
N VAL A 321 6.95 -5.14 -2.97
CA VAL A 321 7.80 -4.93 -1.79
C VAL A 321 7.02 -4.43 -0.58
N ALA A 322 7.07 -5.20 0.51
CA ALA A 322 6.52 -4.86 1.83
C ALA A 322 7.45 -3.96 2.65
N SER A 323 6.92 -3.31 3.69
CA SER A 323 7.68 -2.41 4.56
C SER A 323 8.05 -3.05 5.90
N VAL A 324 9.30 -2.87 6.30
CA VAL A 324 9.84 -3.17 7.64
C VAL A 324 10.22 -1.85 8.30
N GLU A 325 9.98 -1.72 9.60
CA GLU A 325 10.47 -0.57 10.38
C GLU A 325 11.99 -0.64 10.53
N ALA A 326 12.68 0.47 10.28
CA ALA A 326 14.11 0.60 10.52
C ALA A 326 14.45 0.28 11.99
N ASP A 327 15.53 -0.48 12.24
CA ASP A 327 16.04 -0.77 13.59
C ASP A 327 16.97 0.31 14.14
N VAL A 328 17.44 1.22 13.28
CA VAL A 328 18.11 2.48 13.64
C VAL A 328 17.37 3.65 12.99
N LEU A 329 17.00 4.64 13.80
CA LEU A 329 16.32 5.86 13.38
C LEU A 329 17.34 6.99 13.22
N ALA A 330 17.28 7.70 12.10
CA ALA A 330 17.89 9.01 11.98
C ALA A 330 17.22 10.00 12.95
N SER A 331 18.00 10.69 13.79
CA SER A 331 17.49 11.69 14.73
C SER A 331 18.41 12.89 14.91
N SER A 332 17.80 14.01 15.26
CA SER A 332 18.47 15.23 15.69
C SER A 332 19.39 14.99 16.89
N SER A 333 20.49 15.73 16.97
CA SER A 333 21.38 15.71 18.14
C SER A 333 21.86 17.09 18.56
N PHE A 334 22.32 17.18 19.81
CA PHE A 334 22.99 18.36 20.37
C PHE A 334 24.39 18.01 20.84
N ARG A 335 25.23 19.02 21.06
CA ARG A 335 26.60 18.86 21.56
C ARG A 335 26.58 18.76 23.09
N GLY A 336 26.85 17.57 23.61
CA GLY A 336 26.88 17.27 25.05
C GLY A 336 28.31 17.16 25.58
N VAL A 337 28.65 17.96 26.59
CA VAL A 337 30.01 18.03 27.16
C VAL A 337 30.00 17.55 28.60
N PHE A 338 30.64 16.41 28.85
CA PHE A 338 30.73 15.75 30.16
C PHE A 338 32.09 16.05 30.79
N SER A 339 32.11 16.64 32.00
CA SER A 339 33.36 17.02 32.68
C SER A 339 33.43 16.46 34.10
N LEU A 340 34.47 15.67 34.39
CA LEU A 340 34.68 15.00 35.68
C LEU A 340 36.18 14.90 36.00
N GLY A 341 36.56 15.19 37.26
CA GLY A 341 37.96 15.02 37.72
C GLY A 341 39.01 15.87 37.01
N GLY A 342 38.63 16.89 36.25
CA GLY A 342 39.52 17.68 35.40
C GLY A 342 39.74 17.10 33.99
N GLN A 343 39.07 16.00 33.65
CA GLN A 343 38.90 15.53 32.28
C GLN A 343 37.56 16.01 31.72
N THR A 344 37.52 16.22 30.40
CA THR A 344 36.31 16.58 29.65
C THR A 344 36.21 15.65 28.44
N ASN A 345 35.01 15.11 28.21
CA ASN A 345 34.66 14.34 27.03
C ASN A 345 33.47 15.02 26.32
N GLU A 346 33.45 14.96 25.00
CA GLU A 346 32.45 15.61 24.15
C GLU A 346 31.79 14.58 23.24
N THR A 347 30.47 14.64 23.09
CA THR A 347 29.71 13.72 22.24
C THR A 347 28.52 14.43 21.62
N ARG A 348 28.04 13.93 20.49
CA ARG A 348 26.66 14.20 20.06
C ARG A 348 25.69 13.40 20.94
N VAL A 349 24.61 14.03 21.36
CA VAL A 349 23.53 13.42 22.15
C VAL A 349 22.25 13.46 21.34
N ALA A 350 21.80 12.28 20.93
CA ALA A 350 20.60 12.08 20.13
C ALA A 350 19.32 12.33 20.94
N TYR A 351 18.28 12.91 20.32
CA TYR A 351 16.99 13.13 20.96
C TYR A 351 15.79 13.00 20.01
N ARG A 352 14.62 12.66 20.56
CA ARG A 352 13.31 12.74 19.87
C ARG A 352 12.49 13.89 20.44
N ALA A 353 11.88 14.70 19.57
CA ALA A 353 10.95 15.79 19.90
C ALA A 353 9.68 15.69 19.04
N VAL A 354 8.59 16.37 19.43
CA VAL A 354 7.35 16.45 18.63
C VAL A 354 7.42 17.57 17.59
N GLU A 355 8.03 18.69 17.95
CA GLU A 355 8.25 19.86 17.10
C GLU A 355 9.75 20.07 16.82
N ASP A 356 10.08 21.13 16.08
CA ASP A 356 11.45 21.50 15.69
C ASP A 356 12.24 22.07 16.90
N TRP A 357 12.61 21.18 17.84
CA TRP A 357 13.28 21.52 19.09
C TRP A 357 14.73 21.93 18.84
N TYR A 358 14.91 23.19 18.45
CA TYR A 358 16.19 23.86 18.21
C TYR A 358 16.32 25.14 19.03
N PRO A 359 16.57 25.03 20.35
CA PRO A 359 16.73 26.19 21.24
C PRO A 359 18.12 26.82 21.08
N SER A 360 18.32 27.54 19.98
CA SER A 360 19.62 28.10 19.54
C SER A 360 20.32 29.04 20.54
N GLU A 361 19.61 29.53 21.54
CA GLU A 361 20.13 30.33 22.66
C GLU A 361 20.84 29.49 23.74
N VAL A 362 20.63 28.17 23.75
CA VAL A 362 21.19 27.23 24.74
C VAL A 362 22.63 26.89 24.37
N LYS A 363 23.55 27.80 24.75
CA LYS A 363 25.00 27.60 24.58
C LYS A 363 25.70 27.21 25.87
N ASP A 364 26.25 26.00 25.91
CA ASP A 364 26.98 25.43 27.05
C ASP A 364 26.20 25.53 28.39
N TRP A 365 24.85 25.49 28.34
CA TRP A 365 24.00 25.54 29.55
C TRP A 365 24.14 24.24 30.35
N PRO A 366 24.12 24.27 31.70
CA PRO A 366 24.19 23.05 32.51
C PRO A 366 22.94 22.20 32.35
N ILE A 367 23.13 20.87 32.24
CA ILE A 367 22.05 19.89 32.37
C ILE A 367 21.91 19.55 33.87
N VAL A 368 20.72 19.75 34.43
CA VAL A 368 20.46 19.63 35.88
C VAL A 368 19.43 18.54 36.14
N PRO A 369 19.82 17.37 36.67
CA PRO A 369 18.87 16.35 37.11
C PRO A 369 18.05 16.81 38.32
N LEU A 370 16.73 16.63 38.28
CA LEU A 370 15.86 16.81 39.46
C LEU A 370 16.11 15.75 40.54
N SER A 371 16.65 14.59 40.15
CA SER A 371 16.91 13.43 40.98
C SER A 371 18.32 12.91 40.68
N LEU A 372 19.09 12.58 41.71
CA LEU A 372 20.35 11.83 41.57
C LEU A 372 20.13 10.30 41.60
N ASN A 373 18.87 9.86 41.67
CA ASN A 373 18.44 8.47 41.59
C ASN A 373 17.67 8.25 40.27
N SER A 374 18.24 7.49 39.35
CA SER A 374 17.67 7.20 38.02
C SER A 374 16.48 6.21 38.04
N SER A 375 16.07 5.75 39.22
CA SER A 375 14.92 4.86 39.42
C SER A 375 13.68 5.56 40.02
N THR A 376 13.69 6.88 40.19
CA THR A 376 12.55 7.63 40.76
C THR A 376 11.43 7.77 39.72
N ALA A 377 10.43 6.88 39.76
CA ALA A 377 9.40 6.79 38.71
C ALA A 377 8.44 8.00 38.65
N ASP A 378 8.27 8.74 39.75
CA ASP A 378 7.30 9.83 39.90
C ASP A 378 7.93 11.24 39.91
N GLU A 379 9.13 11.39 39.36
CA GLU A 379 9.81 12.69 39.19
C GLU A 379 8.88 13.77 38.58
N ALA A 380 8.77 14.90 39.26
CA ALA A 380 7.89 16.02 38.91
C ALA A 380 6.40 15.68 38.72
N CYS A 381 5.89 14.54 39.19
CA CYS A 381 4.45 14.22 39.13
C CYS A 381 3.62 14.92 40.22
N ASN A 382 4.26 15.29 41.33
CA ASN A 382 3.69 16.13 42.38
C ASN A 382 4.34 17.54 42.38
N PRO A 383 3.65 18.58 42.87
CA PRO A 383 4.24 19.92 43.01
C PRO A 383 5.53 19.89 43.83
N LEU A 384 6.59 20.48 43.28
CA LEU A 384 7.92 20.43 43.88
C LEU A 384 8.04 21.40 45.09
N PRO A 385 8.84 21.07 46.12
CA PRO A 385 8.93 21.86 47.34
C PRO A 385 9.60 23.23 47.09
N ALA A 386 8.83 24.29 47.31
CA ALA A 386 9.32 25.66 47.27
C ALA A 386 10.36 25.91 48.36
N GLY A 387 11.56 26.37 47.98
CA GLY A 387 12.67 26.67 48.89
C GLY A 387 13.77 25.60 48.97
N THR A 388 13.56 24.39 48.41
CA THR A 388 14.63 23.39 48.20
C THR A 388 14.82 22.99 46.73
N THR A 389 13.79 23.18 45.90
CA THR A 389 13.92 23.09 44.43
C THR A 389 14.67 24.33 43.90
N PRO A 390 15.70 24.19 43.05
CA PRO A 390 16.46 25.31 42.52
C PRO A 390 15.64 26.11 41.47
N ASP A 391 16.09 27.34 41.21
CA ASP A 391 15.71 28.09 40.00
C ASP A 391 16.36 27.43 38.77
N LEU A 392 15.57 27.20 37.73
CA LEU A 392 15.96 26.51 36.49
C LEU A 392 16.13 27.49 35.31
N THR A 393 16.16 28.80 35.59
CA THR A 393 16.55 29.84 34.62
C THR A 393 17.96 29.57 34.08
N GLY A 394 18.07 29.38 32.76
CA GLY A 394 19.37 29.17 32.09
C GLY A 394 19.97 27.77 32.28
N VAL A 395 19.14 26.76 32.57
CA VAL A 395 19.55 25.34 32.66
C VAL A 395 18.64 24.47 31.80
N VAL A 396 19.13 23.29 31.42
CA VAL A 396 18.29 22.22 30.83
C VAL A 396 17.91 21.25 31.94
N ALA A 397 16.64 21.19 32.33
CA ALA A 397 16.18 20.32 33.42
C ALA A 397 16.04 18.88 32.93
N LEU A 398 16.74 17.92 33.57
CA LEU A 398 16.69 16.50 33.23
C LEU A 398 15.69 15.77 34.14
N VAL A 399 14.72 15.06 33.52
CA VAL A 399 13.53 14.50 34.19
C VAL A 399 13.19 13.10 33.69
N ARG A 400 12.86 12.16 34.57
CA ARG A 400 12.50 10.78 34.18
C ARG A 400 11.11 10.68 33.56
N ARG A 401 10.97 9.87 32.50
CA ARG A 401 9.68 9.35 32.03
C ARG A 401 9.04 8.39 33.05
N GLY A 402 7.72 8.46 33.20
CA GLY A 402 6.93 7.59 34.08
C GLY A 402 6.12 8.35 35.13
N GLY A 403 5.26 7.63 35.85
CA GLY A 403 4.44 8.13 36.96
C GLY A 403 3.24 9.00 36.55
N CYS A 404 3.41 9.85 35.54
CA CYS A 404 2.42 10.80 35.02
C CYS A 404 2.79 11.22 33.57
N ASN A 405 1.89 11.95 32.90
CA ASN A 405 2.13 12.52 31.57
C ASN A 405 3.10 13.72 31.60
N PHE A 406 3.60 14.09 30.42
CA PHE A 406 4.59 15.15 30.27
C PHE A 406 4.04 16.53 30.68
N ASP A 407 2.78 16.83 30.36
CA ASP A 407 2.11 18.08 30.74
C ASP A 407 2.14 18.29 32.26
N GLN A 408 1.92 17.23 33.05
CA GLN A 408 1.92 17.35 34.51
C GLN A 408 3.31 17.58 35.08
N LYS A 409 4.36 17.05 34.43
CA LYS A 409 5.76 17.33 34.78
C LYS A 409 6.11 18.79 34.46
N GLN A 410 5.72 19.29 33.28
CA GLN A 410 5.88 20.70 32.91
C GLN A 410 5.18 21.65 33.89
N ARG A 411 3.88 21.45 34.17
CA ARG A 411 3.12 22.28 35.13
C ARG A 411 3.72 22.32 36.53
N ASN A 412 4.36 21.24 36.99
CA ASN A 412 5.03 21.18 38.30
C ASN A 412 6.43 21.82 38.29
N LEU A 413 7.01 22.08 37.10
CA LEU A 413 8.34 22.68 36.89
C LEU A 413 8.28 24.16 36.46
N ALA A 414 7.22 24.60 35.80
CA ALA A 414 7.00 25.98 35.41
C ALA A 414 7.13 27.01 36.56
N PRO A 415 6.72 26.73 37.82
CA PRO A 415 6.94 27.64 38.96
C PRO A 415 8.41 27.88 39.32
N PHE A 416 9.34 27.14 38.72
CA PHE A 416 10.79 27.21 38.93
C PHE A 416 11.54 27.67 37.66
N ASN A 417 10.85 28.33 36.72
CA ASN A 417 11.40 28.89 35.47
C ASN A 417 12.01 27.85 34.51
N ALA A 418 11.54 26.59 34.53
CA ALA A 418 12.01 25.54 33.65
C ALA A 418 11.53 25.74 32.19
N SER A 419 12.22 26.59 31.42
CA SER A 419 11.90 26.82 30.00
C SER A 419 12.36 25.69 29.07
N HIS A 420 13.33 24.87 29.50
CA HIS A 420 13.92 23.79 28.71
C HIS A 420 13.95 22.50 29.54
N ILE A 421 13.22 21.48 29.09
CA ILE A 421 13.11 20.19 29.79
C ILE A 421 13.53 19.06 28.86
N LEU A 422 14.54 18.31 29.29
CA LEU A 422 15.00 17.10 28.64
C LEU A 422 14.49 15.90 29.43
N PHE A 423 13.52 15.18 28.88
CA PHE A 423 13.12 13.91 29.46
C PHE A 423 14.21 12.86 29.17
N TYR A 424 14.44 11.93 30.08
CA TYR A 424 15.11 10.67 29.74
C TYR A 424 14.10 9.52 29.82
N SER A 425 14.14 8.61 28.85
CA SER A 425 13.26 7.44 28.87
C SER A 425 13.62 6.53 30.05
N ASN A 426 12.70 5.63 30.35
CA ASN A 426 12.85 4.62 31.37
C ASN A 426 13.05 3.23 30.72
N GLU A 427 12.52 2.17 31.33
CA GLU A 427 12.43 0.82 30.78
C GLU A 427 11.49 0.69 29.55
N MET A 428 11.02 1.81 28.99
CA MET A 428 10.15 1.87 27.81
C MET A 428 10.87 2.53 26.62
N PRO A 429 10.58 2.14 25.37
CA PRO A 429 11.25 2.65 24.17
C PRO A 429 11.23 4.18 24.01
N LEU A 430 12.25 4.77 23.39
CA LEU A 430 12.38 6.23 23.25
C LEU A 430 11.27 6.83 22.36
N VAL A 431 10.33 7.60 22.93
CA VAL A 431 9.22 8.25 22.21
C VAL A 431 9.46 9.74 21.96
N ARG A 432 8.74 10.33 20.99
CA ARG A 432 8.54 11.79 20.93
C ARG A 432 7.61 12.22 22.10
N PRO A 433 8.00 13.11 23.02
CA PRO A 433 7.17 13.48 24.16
C PRO A 433 6.07 14.47 23.76
N THR A 434 4.80 14.07 23.89
CA THR A 434 3.61 14.88 23.55
C THR A 434 3.19 15.81 24.68
N THR A 435 2.77 17.03 24.36
CA THR A 435 2.25 18.00 25.35
C THR A 435 1.23 18.96 24.73
N GLU A 436 0.30 19.44 25.55
CA GLU A 436 -0.53 20.63 25.30
C GLU A 436 0.01 21.89 26.02
N ASP A 437 1.05 21.74 26.84
CA ASP A 437 1.65 22.81 27.66
C ASP A 437 2.83 23.47 26.94
N THR A 438 2.67 24.76 26.60
CA THR A 438 3.66 25.57 25.88
C THR A 438 4.61 26.36 26.79
N SER A 439 4.60 26.13 28.11
CA SER A 439 5.47 26.84 29.07
C SER A 439 6.94 26.38 29.05
N SER A 440 7.23 25.24 28.41
CA SER A 440 8.58 24.68 28.28
C SER A 440 8.78 24.04 26.91
N LEU A 441 9.96 24.19 26.32
CA LEU A 441 10.39 23.39 25.17
C LEU A 441 10.86 22.00 25.64
N ILE A 442 10.31 20.94 25.04
CA ILE A 442 10.55 19.54 25.49
C ILE A 442 11.12 18.62 24.40
N ALA A 443 12.01 17.72 24.82
CA ALA A 443 12.48 16.57 24.04
C ALA A 443 12.82 15.38 24.96
N MET A 444 13.15 14.22 24.39
CA MET A 444 13.54 13.02 25.13
C MET A 444 14.85 12.42 24.63
N VAL A 445 15.71 11.98 25.56
CA VAL A 445 16.92 11.17 25.31
C VAL A 445 16.78 9.75 25.85
N ASP A 446 17.66 8.88 25.36
CA ASP A 446 17.82 7.50 25.81
C ASP A 446 18.04 7.36 27.35
N ALA A 447 17.55 6.27 27.94
CA ALA A 447 17.70 5.99 29.37
C ALA A 447 19.17 5.94 29.84
N ARG A 448 20.08 5.43 29.01
CA ARG A 448 21.53 5.36 29.25
C ARG A 448 22.16 6.75 29.25
N VAL A 449 21.69 7.67 28.40
CA VAL A 449 22.12 9.08 28.40
C VAL A 449 21.69 9.76 29.70
N GLY A 450 20.43 9.59 30.11
CA GLY A 450 19.95 10.11 31.40
C GLY A 450 20.75 9.58 32.58
N ALA A 451 21.02 8.27 32.62
CA ALA A 451 21.86 7.65 33.63
C ALA A 451 23.30 8.20 33.63
N ALA A 452 23.95 8.34 32.47
CA ALA A 452 25.31 8.87 32.36
C ALA A 452 25.42 10.33 32.84
N ILE A 453 24.41 11.16 32.56
CA ILE A 453 24.35 12.54 33.09
C ILE A 453 24.19 12.53 34.61
N ILE A 454 23.24 11.75 35.13
CA ILE A 454 22.99 11.59 36.57
C ILE A 454 24.25 11.10 37.30
N ASP A 455 24.93 10.09 36.78
CA ASP A 455 26.14 9.52 37.39
C ASP A 455 27.31 10.50 37.37
N THR A 456 27.48 11.26 36.29
CA THR A 456 28.49 12.33 36.18
C THR A 456 28.26 13.42 37.22
N VAL A 457 27.01 13.89 37.38
CA VAL A 457 26.65 14.91 38.37
C VAL A 457 26.75 14.35 39.80
N ARG A 458 26.33 13.11 40.04
CA ARG A 458 26.45 12.42 41.35
C ARG A 458 27.92 12.25 41.77
N ALA A 459 28.84 12.09 40.81
CA ALA A 459 30.28 12.03 41.04
C ALA A 459 30.93 13.42 41.27
N GLY A 460 30.16 14.51 41.29
CA GLY A 460 30.66 15.89 41.45
C GLY A 460 31.19 16.52 40.15
N GLY A 461 30.91 15.89 39.01
CA GLY A 461 31.16 16.46 37.69
C GLY A 461 30.07 17.45 37.25
N LYS A 462 30.14 17.85 35.98
CA LYS A 462 29.14 18.67 35.30
C LYS A 462 28.87 18.13 33.91
N VAL A 463 27.66 18.33 33.41
CA VAL A 463 27.33 18.14 32.00
C VAL A 463 26.71 19.43 31.47
N THR A 464 27.10 19.86 30.27
CA THR A 464 26.47 20.99 29.56
C THR A 464 25.90 20.55 28.21
N ALA A 465 24.92 21.29 27.73
CA ALA A 465 24.29 21.15 26.42
C ALA A 465 24.58 22.39 25.57
N ASP A 466 24.91 22.19 24.30
CA ASP A 466 25.07 23.25 23.30
C ASP A 466 24.22 22.91 22.06
N PHE A 467 23.25 23.79 21.81
CA PHE A 467 22.31 23.78 20.69
C PHE A 467 22.56 24.95 19.73
N THR A 468 23.75 25.56 19.73
CA THR A 468 24.05 26.68 18.80
C THR A 468 24.30 26.25 17.35
N GLU A 469 24.40 24.94 17.11
CA GLU A 469 24.54 24.31 15.80
C GLU A 469 23.22 23.63 15.43
N ARG A 470 22.71 23.82 14.20
CA ARG A 470 21.41 23.26 13.81
C ARG A 470 21.45 21.73 13.84
N PRO A 471 20.51 21.04 14.54
CA PRO A 471 20.47 19.58 14.63
C PRO A 471 20.33 18.88 13.27
N ILE A 472 19.78 19.58 12.28
CA ILE A 472 19.68 19.14 10.87
C ILE A 472 21.06 18.93 10.22
N PHE A 473 22.12 19.56 10.76
CA PHE A 473 23.52 19.36 10.40
C PHE A 473 24.16 18.21 11.20
N HIS A 474 23.54 17.78 12.30
CA HIS A 474 24.10 16.79 13.22
C HIS A 474 23.09 15.67 13.49
N ILE A 475 22.67 15.01 12.40
CA ILE A 475 21.86 13.80 12.45
C ILE A 475 22.72 12.63 12.96
N VAL A 476 22.14 11.81 13.82
CA VAL A 476 22.78 10.65 14.47
C VAL A 476 21.78 9.49 14.60
N GLY A 477 22.27 8.24 14.61
CA GLY A 477 21.44 7.06 14.84
C GLY A 477 20.94 6.89 16.27
N ILE A 478 19.71 6.41 16.43
CA ILE A 478 19.15 5.88 17.69
C ILE A 478 18.48 4.53 17.41
N ASN A 479 18.71 3.51 18.26
CA ASN A 479 17.99 2.24 18.19
C ASN A 479 16.46 2.45 18.21
N ASN A 480 15.75 1.84 17.27
CA ASN A 480 14.30 1.72 17.29
C ASN A 480 13.87 0.61 18.25
N GLU A 481 13.94 0.89 19.55
CA GLU A 481 13.48 -0.02 20.60
C GLU A 481 11.94 -0.18 20.63
N GLU A 482 11.20 0.61 19.83
CA GLU A 482 9.74 0.68 19.79
C GLU A 482 9.14 -0.40 18.88
N ASN A 483 9.65 -0.52 17.64
CA ASN A 483 9.20 -1.52 16.66
C ASN A 483 10.28 -1.88 15.62
N GLY A 484 11.57 -1.71 15.92
CA GLY A 484 12.67 -1.97 14.97
C GLY A 484 12.70 -3.40 14.45
N GLY A 485 12.76 -3.56 13.13
CA GLY A 485 12.91 -4.86 12.46
C GLY A 485 11.64 -5.71 12.37
N VAL A 486 10.46 -5.23 12.78
CA VAL A 486 9.17 -5.87 12.49
C VAL A 486 8.45 -5.22 11.30
N ALA A 487 7.40 -5.89 10.79
CA ALA A 487 6.61 -5.38 9.68
C ALA A 487 5.89 -4.08 10.04
N SER A 488 5.94 -3.07 9.16
CA SER A 488 5.21 -1.82 9.36
C SER A 488 3.69 -2.06 9.34
N SER A 489 2.95 -1.55 10.33
CA SER A 489 1.48 -1.77 10.46
C SER A 489 0.63 -1.19 9.31
N PHE A 490 1.22 -0.33 8.48
CA PHE A 490 0.60 0.17 7.24
C PHE A 490 0.82 -0.74 6.02
N THR A 491 1.75 -1.71 6.04
CA THR A 491 2.07 -2.52 4.85
C THR A 491 0.85 -3.35 4.41
N SER A 492 0.45 -3.24 3.15
CA SER A 492 -0.72 -3.94 2.62
C SER A 492 -0.62 -5.45 2.79
N ILE A 493 -1.66 -6.04 3.40
CA ILE A 493 -1.74 -7.49 3.62
C ILE A 493 -2.47 -8.14 2.43
N GLY A 494 -1.80 -9.04 1.73
CA GLY A 494 -2.37 -9.85 0.66
C GLY A 494 -3.29 -10.98 1.15
N ALA A 495 -3.52 -12.05 0.40
CA ALA A 495 -3.03 -12.34 -0.96
C ALA A 495 -3.60 -11.37 -2.03
N THR A 496 -3.46 -11.68 -3.32
CA THR A 496 -4.36 -11.09 -4.32
C THR A 496 -5.80 -11.54 -4.11
N ASN A 497 -6.75 -10.89 -4.76
CA ASN A 497 -8.15 -11.31 -4.76
C ASN A 497 -8.32 -12.77 -5.24
N ASP A 498 -7.54 -13.19 -6.25
CA ASP A 498 -7.49 -14.57 -6.77
C ASP A 498 -6.42 -15.47 -6.08
N LEU A 499 -6.03 -15.17 -4.83
CA LEU A 499 -5.10 -15.96 -3.99
C LEU A 499 -3.64 -16.16 -4.49
N PHE A 500 -3.17 -15.45 -5.51
CA PHE A 500 -1.74 -15.35 -5.82
C PHE A 500 -0.94 -14.71 -4.68
N ILE A 501 0.28 -15.20 -4.47
CA ILE A 501 1.15 -14.75 -3.37
C ILE A 501 1.67 -13.34 -3.65
N LYS A 502 1.20 -12.38 -2.86
CA LYS A 502 1.72 -11.00 -2.73
C LYS A 502 1.62 -10.59 -1.25
N PRO A 503 2.51 -9.74 -0.72
CA PRO A 503 3.73 -9.24 -1.35
C PRO A 503 4.79 -10.34 -1.54
N ASP A 504 5.90 -10.01 -2.18
CA ASP A 504 6.93 -10.96 -2.61
C ASP A 504 8.12 -11.04 -1.64
N VAL A 505 8.57 -9.88 -1.14
CA VAL A 505 9.69 -9.72 -0.20
C VAL A 505 9.48 -8.42 0.60
N ALA A 506 10.19 -8.22 1.72
CA ALA A 506 10.16 -7.01 2.52
C ALA A 506 11.54 -6.31 2.55
N ALA A 507 11.55 -4.99 2.73
CA ALA A 507 12.77 -4.20 2.92
C ALA A 507 12.50 -3.02 3.89
N PRO A 508 13.54 -2.34 4.42
CA PRO A 508 13.36 -1.17 5.28
C PRO A 508 12.53 -0.08 4.58
N GLY A 509 11.45 0.34 5.20
CA GLY A 509 10.47 1.30 4.64
C GLY A 509 9.78 2.19 5.69
N GLY A 510 9.84 1.82 6.97
CA GLY A 510 9.45 2.72 8.07
C GLY A 510 10.61 3.61 8.51
N GLN A 511 10.34 4.91 8.61
CA GLN A 511 11.23 5.92 9.21
C GLN A 511 12.57 6.13 8.47
N ILE A 512 12.54 6.09 7.13
CA ILE A 512 13.72 6.14 6.26
C ILE A 512 14.11 7.59 5.92
N LEU A 513 15.36 7.97 6.20
CA LEU A 513 15.97 9.23 5.75
C LEU A 513 16.40 9.12 4.27
N SER A 514 16.10 10.14 3.46
CA SER A 514 16.61 10.27 2.09
C SER A 514 16.58 11.73 1.61
N SER A 515 17.01 11.98 0.38
CA SER A 515 17.00 13.28 -0.31
C SER A 515 15.58 13.83 -0.52
N TYR A 516 15.46 15.14 -0.71
CA TYR A 516 14.17 15.84 -0.88
C TYR A 516 14.29 17.09 -1.75
N VAL A 517 13.16 17.65 -2.18
CA VAL A 517 13.10 18.89 -2.97
C VAL A 517 13.76 20.07 -2.24
N GLY A 518 14.28 21.02 -3.02
CA GLY A 518 15.06 22.15 -2.49
C GLY A 518 16.50 21.81 -2.09
N GLY A 519 16.97 20.58 -2.31
CA GLY A 519 18.28 20.11 -1.84
C GLY A 519 18.31 19.75 -0.34
N GLY A 520 17.12 19.56 0.26
CA GLY A 520 16.98 19.11 1.64
C GLY A 520 16.93 17.59 1.78
N TYR A 521 16.81 17.11 3.00
CA TYR A 521 16.60 15.68 3.30
C TYR A 521 15.28 15.51 4.09
N ALA A 522 14.66 14.35 4.05
CA ALA A 522 13.43 14.08 4.79
C ALA A 522 13.36 12.65 5.32
N ILE A 523 12.65 12.45 6.43
CA ILE A 523 12.29 11.12 6.95
C ILE A 523 10.85 10.81 6.55
N LEU A 524 10.67 9.77 5.73
CA LEU A 524 9.36 9.27 5.29
C LEU A 524 9.15 7.82 5.74
N SER A 525 7.89 7.42 5.92
CA SER A 525 7.49 6.01 6.11
C SER A 525 6.53 5.57 4.99
N GLY A 526 6.79 4.42 4.38
CA GLY A 526 5.90 3.80 3.38
C GLY A 526 6.53 2.58 2.69
N THR A 527 5.71 1.70 2.09
CA THR A 527 6.20 0.71 1.10
C THR A 527 6.83 1.38 -0.13
N SER A 528 6.50 2.67 -0.33
CA SER A 528 7.18 3.59 -1.24
C SER A 528 8.69 3.75 -1.00
N MET A 529 9.16 3.53 0.23
CA MET A 529 10.58 3.62 0.61
C MET A 529 11.27 2.25 0.55
N SER A 530 10.55 1.15 0.83
CA SER A 530 11.12 -0.20 0.73
C SER A 530 11.23 -0.69 -0.73
N CYS A 531 10.32 -0.26 -1.61
CA CYS A 531 10.38 -0.54 -3.06
C CYS A 531 11.71 -0.12 -3.73
N PRO A 532 12.17 1.14 -3.67
CA PRO A 532 13.46 1.56 -4.21
C PRO A 532 14.66 0.89 -3.53
N TYR A 533 14.53 0.46 -2.27
CA TYR A 533 15.59 -0.28 -1.60
C TYR A 533 15.90 -1.62 -2.31
N VAL A 534 14.86 -2.36 -2.68
CA VAL A 534 14.99 -3.60 -3.47
C VAL A 534 15.47 -3.32 -4.90
N ALA A 535 15.04 -2.22 -5.51
CA ALA A 535 15.58 -1.75 -6.79
C ALA A 535 17.08 -1.46 -6.71
N GLY A 536 17.54 -0.89 -5.59
CA GLY A 536 18.95 -0.71 -5.27
C GLY A 536 19.71 -2.02 -5.14
N VAL A 537 19.16 -3.04 -4.47
CA VAL A 537 19.80 -4.37 -4.38
C VAL A 537 19.90 -5.03 -5.76
N ALA A 538 18.90 -4.85 -6.62
CA ALA A 538 18.96 -5.27 -8.02
C ALA A 538 20.04 -4.50 -8.82
N ALA A 539 20.20 -3.19 -8.58
CA ALA A 539 21.24 -2.36 -9.18
C ALA A 539 22.66 -2.75 -8.69
N LEU A 540 22.82 -3.16 -7.44
CA LEU A 540 24.07 -3.75 -6.94
C LEU A 540 24.43 -5.03 -7.72
N TRP A 541 23.46 -5.92 -7.94
CA TRP A 541 23.66 -7.14 -8.73
C TRP A 541 24.03 -6.80 -10.19
N ALA A 542 23.27 -5.92 -10.85
CA ALA A 542 23.51 -5.51 -12.23
C ALA A 542 24.85 -4.78 -12.40
N GLY A 543 25.31 -4.00 -11.41
CA GLY A 543 26.63 -3.38 -11.42
C GLY A 543 27.80 -4.35 -11.18
N LYS A 544 27.55 -5.49 -10.52
CA LYS A 544 28.56 -6.55 -10.27
C LYS A 544 28.66 -7.54 -11.44
N PHE A 545 27.54 -7.88 -12.07
CA PHE A 545 27.44 -8.96 -13.05
C PHE A 545 27.01 -8.52 -14.46
N GLY A 546 26.66 -7.26 -14.66
CA GLY A 546 25.98 -6.76 -15.86
C GLY A 546 24.46 -6.96 -15.78
N GLY A 547 23.69 -6.11 -16.45
CA GLY A 547 22.22 -6.19 -16.52
C GLY A 547 21.70 -6.75 -17.85
N ARG A 548 20.62 -6.15 -18.37
CA ARG A 548 19.83 -6.63 -19.53
C ARG A 548 20.68 -6.86 -20.77
N SER A 549 21.63 -5.95 -21.02
CA SER A 549 22.52 -5.97 -22.18
C SER A 549 23.58 -7.09 -22.16
N VAL A 550 23.79 -7.75 -21.02
CA VAL A 550 24.78 -8.82 -20.84
C VAL A 550 24.14 -10.20 -20.84
N HIS A 551 22.98 -10.35 -20.20
CA HIS A 551 22.37 -11.66 -19.93
C HIS A 551 21.16 -12.01 -20.82
N GLY A 552 20.60 -11.05 -21.56
CA GLY A 552 19.36 -11.25 -22.32
C GLY A 552 18.12 -11.35 -21.42
N PRO A 553 16.92 -11.60 -21.99
CA PRO A 553 15.64 -11.34 -21.31
C PRO A 553 15.43 -12.11 -19.99
N GLU A 554 15.77 -13.39 -19.93
CA GLU A 554 15.50 -14.29 -18.79
C GLU A 554 16.20 -13.85 -17.47
N TRP A 555 17.15 -12.91 -17.52
CA TRP A 555 17.88 -12.44 -16.34
C TRP A 555 16.98 -11.76 -15.30
N ALA A 556 15.97 -11.00 -15.72
CA ALA A 556 15.15 -10.20 -14.81
C ALA A 556 14.24 -11.09 -13.96
N LYS A 557 13.66 -12.11 -14.59
CA LYS A 557 12.89 -13.18 -13.95
C LYS A 557 13.75 -14.00 -12.98
N ASN A 558 14.97 -14.37 -13.37
CA ASN A 558 15.92 -15.03 -12.47
C ASN A 558 16.31 -14.15 -11.27
N LEU A 559 16.58 -12.86 -11.49
CA LEU A 559 16.93 -11.94 -10.41
C LEU A 559 15.72 -11.68 -9.50
N ALA A 560 14.50 -11.57 -10.02
CA ALA A 560 13.27 -11.50 -9.21
C ALA A 560 13.13 -12.72 -8.29
N MET A 561 13.24 -13.94 -8.82
CA MET A 561 13.23 -15.18 -8.02
C MET A 561 14.36 -15.21 -6.96
N ARG A 562 15.53 -14.64 -7.28
CA ARG A 562 16.70 -14.57 -6.38
C ARG A 562 16.57 -13.50 -5.28
N LEU A 563 15.99 -12.34 -5.58
CA LEU A 563 15.59 -11.31 -4.61
C LEU A 563 14.59 -11.91 -3.61
N ILE A 564 13.52 -12.53 -4.13
CA ILE A 564 12.46 -13.19 -3.33
C ILE A 564 13.07 -14.28 -2.44
N SER A 565 13.81 -15.22 -3.02
CA SER A 565 14.31 -16.39 -2.26
C SER A 565 15.38 -16.07 -1.22
N SER A 566 15.92 -14.85 -1.18
CA SER A 566 16.85 -14.38 -0.16
C SER A 566 16.21 -14.16 1.22
N GLY A 567 14.92 -13.82 1.26
CA GLY A 567 14.26 -13.19 2.42
C GLY A 567 14.39 -13.96 3.73
N GLU A 568 14.82 -13.28 4.79
CA GLU A 568 14.87 -13.77 6.17
C GLU A 568 13.52 -13.57 6.87
N ALA A 569 13.07 -14.55 7.66
CA ALA A 569 11.77 -14.44 8.29
C ALA A 569 11.74 -13.39 9.42
N ILE A 570 10.69 -12.57 9.42
CA ILE A 570 10.45 -11.50 10.41
C ILE A 570 9.50 -12.02 11.50
N LYS A 571 9.59 -11.51 12.73
CA LYS A 571 8.64 -11.84 13.80
C LYS A 571 7.25 -11.31 13.48
N TRP A 572 6.21 -12.06 13.84
CA TRP A 572 4.83 -11.57 13.83
C TRP A 572 4.70 -10.38 14.75
N ASP A 573 4.01 -9.30 14.35
CA ASP A 573 3.69 -8.16 15.22
C ASP A 573 2.21 -7.78 15.07
N ASP A 574 1.54 -7.46 16.18
CA ASP A 574 0.11 -7.12 16.22
C ASP A 574 -0.19 -5.61 16.23
N GLY A 575 0.85 -4.77 16.10
CA GLY A 575 0.75 -3.32 16.18
C GLY A 575 0.53 -2.79 17.60
N GLN A 576 0.40 -3.66 18.62
CA GLN A 576 0.40 -3.24 20.01
C GLN A 576 1.85 -3.18 20.48
N LEU A 577 2.33 -1.99 20.87
CA LEU A 577 3.73 -1.71 21.24
C LEU A 577 4.17 -2.34 22.59
N ASN A 578 3.64 -3.52 22.94
CA ASN A 578 3.76 -4.20 24.22
C ASN A 578 4.53 -5.52 24.07
N ASN A 579 5.87 -5.49 24.19
CA ASN A 579 6.75 -6.68 24.31
C ASN A 579 6.24 -7.93 23.57
N ASN A 580 6.07 -7.78 22.26
CA ASN A 580 5.61 -8.76 21.27
C ASN A 580 5.82 -10.23 21.74
N PRO A 581 4.76 -10.90 22.25
CA PRO A 581 4.87 -12.15 23.00
C PRO A 581 4.75 -13.40 22.12
N TYR A 582 4.66 -13.23 20.79
CA TYR A 582 4.29 -14.30 19.86
C TYR A 582 5.52 -15.07 19.37
N ASP A 583 5.55 -16.39 19.59
CA ASP A 583 6.52 -17.31 18.98
C ASP A 583 6.10 -17.67 17.53
N PHE A 584 5.75 -16.64 16.76
CA PHE A 584 5.25 -16.72 15.39
C PHE A 584 6.05 -15.80 14.45
N LEU A 585 6.14 -16.19 13.19
CA LEU A 585 6.73 -15.39 12.12
C LEU A 585 5.62 -14.66 11.35
N ALA A 586 5.87 -13.43 10.92
CA ALA A 586 4.94 -12.60 10.16
C ALA A 586 4.52 -13.33 8.87
N PRO A 587 3.23 -13.31 8.48
CA PRO A 587 2.71 -14.17 7.42
C PRO A 587 3.25 -13.76 6.05
N VAL A 588 3.29 -14.70 5.10
CA VAL A 588 3.73 -14.41 3.72
C VAL A 588 2.82 -13.36 3.06
N ALA A 589 1.54 -13.33 3.45
CA ALA A 589 0.61 -12.30 3.05
C ALA A 589 0.95 -10.88 3.57
N GLN A 590 1.79 -10.70 4.58
CA GLN A 590 2.23 -9.38 5.07
C GLN A 590 3.64 -9.01 4.60
N VAL A 591 4.58 -9.98 4.56
CA VAL A 591 6.01 -9.71 4.32
C VAL A 591 6.64 -10.50 3.17
N GLY A 592 5.86 -11.30 2.43
CA GLY A 592 6.39 -12.21 1.41
C GLY A 592 7.33 -13.24 2.03
N THR A 593 8.54 -13.38 1.51
CA THR A 593 9.57 -14.21 2.17
C THR A 593 10.19 -13.58 3.42
N GLY A 594 9.95 -12.30 3.68
CA GLY A 594 10.54 -11.52 4.78
C GLY A 594 11.64 -10.57 4.31
N LEU A 595 12.52 -10.13 5.23
CA LEU A 595 13.51 -9.09 5.01
C LEU A 595 14.58 -9.52 3.99
N ILE A 596 14.74 -8.74 2.92
CA ILE A 596 15.71 -9.00 1.84
C ILE A 596 17.15 -9.11 2.39
N ASN A 597 17.90 -10.10 1.90
CA ASN A 597 19.30 -10.31 2.27
C ASN A 597 20.20 -10.15 1.02
N ALA A 598 20.83 -8.99 0.90
CA ALA A 598 21.59 -8.58 -0.27
C ALA A 598 22.86 -9.42 -0.49
N THR A 599 23.52 -9.92 0.57
CA THR A 599 24.69 -10.81 0.38
C THR A 599 24.26 -12.15 -0.21
N LYS A 600 23.13 -12.74 0.20
CA LYS A 600 22.57 -13.92 -0.50
C LYS A 600 22.32 -13.60 -1.98
N VAL A 601 21.71 -12.46 -2.28
CA VAL A 601 21.43 -12.04 -3.67
C VAL A 601 22.72 -11.90 -4.49
N LEU A 602 23.83 -11.39 -3.92
CA LEU A 602 25.06 -11.11 -4.66
C LEU A 602 26.19 -12.15 -4.54
N GLU A 603 26.08 -13.16 -3.67
CA GLU A 603 27.20 -14.07 -3.35
C GLU A 603 26.87 -15.56 -3.43
N TYR A 604 25.61 -15.98 -3.25
CA TYR A 604 25.27 -17.41 -3.27
C TYR A 604 25.49 -18.06 -4.64
N GLY A 605 26.14 -19.22 -4.68
CA GLY A 605 26.31 -20.06 -5.87
C GLY A 605 25.05 -20.85 -6.25
N THR A 606 24.13 -21.07 -5.30
CA THR A 606 22.80 -21.64 -5.61
C THR A 606 21.90 -20.60 -6.27
N THR A 607 21.24 -21.00 -7.36
CA THR A 607 20.12 -20.27 -7.98
C THR A 607 18.91 -21.19 -8.05
N LEU A 608 17.72 -20.63 -7.78
CA LEU A 608 16.44 -21.33 -7.83
C LEU A 608 15.58 -20.77 -8.97
N SER A 609 14.96 -21.66 -9.74
CA SER A 609 13.84 -21.33 -10.63
C SER A 609 12.57 -22.01 -10.11
N PHE A 610 11.51 -21.23 -9.89
CA PHE A 610 10.28 -21.69 -9.24
C PHE A 610 9.08 -20.78 -9.55
N ALA A 611 7.90 -21.38 -9.64
CA ALA A 611 6.66 -20.65 -9.35
C ALA A 611 6.52 -20.55 -7.81
N LYS A 612 6.05 -19.41 -7.29
CA LYS A 612 5.67 -19.27 -5.88
C LYS A 612 4.56 -20.29 -5.57
N PHE A 613 4.63 -20.98 -4.43
CA PHE A 613 3.73 -22.10 -4.14
C PHE A 613 2.34 -21.60 -3.68
N ALA A 614 1.59 -21.01 -4.61
CA ALA A 614 0.18 -20.72 -4.41
C ALA A 614 -0.58 -22.06 -4.32
N LEU A 615 -0.97 -22.43 -3.11
CA LEU A 615 -1.71 -23.65 -2.80
C LEU A 615 -3.21 -23.51 -3.11
N ASN A 616 -3.66 -22.27 -3.37
CA ASN A 616 -5.04 -21.88 -3.67
C ASN A 616 -6.01 -22.19 -2.51
N ASP A 617 -7.31 -22.17 -2.79
CA ASP A 617 -8.38 -22.57 -1.88
C ASP A 617 -8.54 -24.11 -1.79
N THR A 618 -9.52 -24.58 -1.03
CA THR A 618 -9.74 -26.01 -0.77
C THR A 618 -10.45 -26.75 -1.92
N HIS A 619 -11.14 -26.05 -2.81
CA HIS A 619 -11.81 -26.64 -3.97
C HIS A 619 -10.82 -26.82 -5.14
N HIS A 620 -9.94 -25.83 -5.34
CA HIS A 620 -8.94 -25.76 -6.40
C HIS A 620 -7.51 -26.04 -5.88
N PHE A 621 -7.38 -26.80 -4.79
CA PHE A 621 -6.12 -27.01 -4.05
C PHE A 621 -4.95 -27.48 -4.91
N SER A 622 -3.95 -26.62 -5.07
CA SER A 622 -2.75 -26.85 -5.87
C SER A 622 -1.74 -27.67 -5.08
N ARG A 623 -1.79 -28.99 -5.25
CA ARG A 623 -1.10 -29.96 -4.39
C ARG A 623 0.41 -30.12 -4.62
N TYR A 624 0.84 -30.07 -5.88
CA TYR A 624 2.19 -30.49 -6.27
C TYR A 624 2.98 -29.33 -6.86
N HIS A 625 4.16 -29.07 -6.29
CA HIS A 625 5.03 -27.96 -6.67
C HIS A 625 6.46 -28.44 -6.90
N ALA A 626 7.25 -27.64 -7.62
CA ALA A 626 8.63 -27.97 -7.95
C ALA A 626 9.56 -26.75 -7.95
N VAL A 627 10.85 -26.99 -7.74
CA VAL A 627 11.92 -25.99 -7.80
C VAL A 627 13.09 -26.59 -8.56
N ASP A 628 13.56 -25.91 -9.59
CA ASP A 628 14.82 -26.25 -10.26
C ASP A 628 15.99 -25.57 -9.54
N ILE A 629 16.85 -26.40 -8.95
CA ILE A 629 18.00 -25.97 -8.15
C ILE A 629 19.25 -26.07 -9.01
N THR A 630 19.88 -24.94 -9.28
CA THR A 630 21.11 -24.84 -10.07
C THR A 630 22.30 -24.50 -9.19
N ASN A 631 23.37 -25.30 -9.27
CA ASN A 631 24.62 -25.06 -8.57
C ASN A 631 25.62 -24.38 -9.53
N ALA A 632 25.80 -23.07 -9.42
CA ALA A 632 26.82 -22.31 -10.16
C ALA A 632 28.19 -22.28 -9.45
N GLY A 633 28.33 -22.96 -8.30
CA GLY A 633 29.59 -23.11 -7.58
C GLY A 633 30.54 -24.13 -8.22
N ALA A 634 31.79 -24.13 -7.77
CA ALA A 634 32.86 -24.99 -8.30
C ALA A 634 32.86 -26.43 -7.73
N GLU A 635 32.13 -26.69 -6.64
CA GLU A 635 32.08 -27.98 -5.94
C GLU A 635 30.66 -28.55 -5.87
N PRO A 636 30.45 -29.88 -5.74
CA PRO A 636 29.12 -30.47 -5.64
C PRO A 636 28.41 -30.10 -4.34
N VAL A 637 27.21 -29.53 -4.43
CA VAL A 637 26.38 -29.18 -3.27
C VAL A 637 25.28 -30.21 -3.08
N THR A 638 25.05 -30.66 -1.84
CA THR A 638 23.90 -31.50 -1.48
C THR A 638 22.86 -30.67 -0.75
N TYR A 639 21.64 -30.64 -1.29
CA TYR A 639 20.53 -29.89 -0.74
C TYR A 639 19.63 -30.76 0.13
N THR A 640 19.17 -30.19 1.23
CA THR A 640 18.10 -30.73 2.09
C THR A 640 16.97 -29.70 2.21
N PHE A 641 15.81 -30.16 2.72
CA PHE A 641 14.55 -29.44 2.66
C PHE A 641 13.88 -29.40 4.03
N GLU A 642 13.30 -28.26 4.39
CA GLU A 642 12.69 -28.02 5.70
C GLU A 642 11.50 -27.06 5.59
N GLN A 643 10.52 -27.18 6.49
CA GLN A 643 9.39 -26.25 6.57
C GLN A 643 9.68 -25.17 7.60
N GLN A 644 9.54 -23.90 7.22
CA GLN A 644 9.47 -22.77 8.14
C GLN A 644 8.03 -22.31 8.24
N GLU A 645 7.39 -22.61 9.37
CA GLU A 645 5.99 -22.30 9.65
C GLU A 645 5.83 -20.80 9.96
N PHE A 646 4.90 -20.12 9.30
CA PHE A 646 4.54 -18.72 9.60
C PHE A 646 3.15 -18.68 10.28
N GLY A 647 2.79 -17.54 10.87
CA GLY A 647 1.46 -17.36 11.46
C GLY A 647 0.34 -17.43 10.40
N GLY A 648 -0.83 -17.91 10.81
CA GLY A 648 -2.06 -17.93 10.04
C GLY A 648 -3.10 -16.95 10.58
N MET A 649 -3.95 -16.44 9.69
CA MET A 649 -4.90 -15.35 9.93
C MET A 649 -6.34 -15.79 9.68
N ASN A 650 -7.27 -15.44 10.56
CA ASN A 650 -8.69 -15.42 10.20
C ASN A 650 -8.97 -14.08 9.50
N THR A 651 -9.46 -14.11 8.27
CA THR A 651 -9.56 -12.90 7.43
C THR A 651 -10.96 -12.29 7.38
N VAL A 652 -11.98 -12.98 7.91
CA VAL A 652 -13.35 -12.47 8.08
C VAL A 652 -13.71 -12.36 9.56
N ASN A 653 -14.28 -11.22 9.98
CA ASN A 653 -14.95 -11.08 11.27
C ASN A 653 -16.45 -11.39 11.12
N LEU A 654 -16.94 -12.30 11.98
CA LEU A 654 -18.32 -12.79 12.06
C LEU A 654 -19.02 -12.41 13.38
N ASP A 655 -18.38 -11.67 14.28
CA ASP A 655 -18.96 -11.28 15.57
C ASP A 655 -20.14 -10.32 15.36
N PRO A 656 -21.39 -10.68 15.72
CA PRO A 656 -22.56 -9.82 15.51
C PRO A 656 -22.61 -8.61 16.48
N THR A 657 -21.67 -8.50 17.42
CA THR A 657 -21.46 -7.33 18.27
C THR A 657 -20.42 -6.37 17.71
N ALA A 658 -19.52 -6.86 16.85
CA ALA A 658 -18.61 -6.01 16.08
C ALA A 658 -19.38 -5.29 14.96
N TRP A 659 -19.02 -4.04 14.69
CA TRP A 659 -19.81 -3.20 13.79
C TRP A 659 -19.61 -3.58 12.31
N GLY A 660 -20.73 -3.79 11.60
CA GLY A 660 -20.75 -4.02 10.16
C GLY A 660 -20.37 -5.43 9.70
N THR A 661 -20.42 -6.43 10.58
CA THR A 661 -20.22 -7.84 10.24
C THR A 661 -21.42 -8.45 9.47
N PRO A 662 -21.22 -9.50 8.66
CA PRO A 662 -19.93 -10.12 8.28
C PRO A 662 -19.10 -9.19 7.38
N LYS A 663 -17.79 -9.13 7.63
CA LYS A 663 -16.84 -8.28 6.88
C LYS A 663 -15.44 -8.90 6.85
N ILE A 664 -14.61 -8.49 5.90
CA ILE A 664 -13.15 -8.68 6.06
C ILE A 664 -12.70 -7.97 7.34
N ALA A 665 -11.91 -8.69 8.14
CA ALA A 665 -11.37 -8.23 9.40
C ALA A 665 -10.34 -7.11 9.16
N TRP A 666 -10.35 -6.07 9.99
CA TRP A 666 -9.37 -4.97 9.97
C TRP A 666 -8.02 -5.44 10.52
N PHE A 667 -6.96 -4.63 10.38
CA PHE A 667 -5.61 -5.00 10.83
C PHE A 667 -5.57 -5.54 12.27
N GLU A 668 -6.16 -4.83 13.24
CA GLU A 668 -6.14 -5.22 14.65
C GLU A 668 -6.91 -6.51 14.91
N GLU A 669 -8.00 -6.75 14.17
CA GLU A 669 -8.82 -7.96 14.28
C GLU A 669 -8.10 -9.18 13.66
N VAL A 670 -7.33 -8.96 12.59
CA VAL A 670 -6.53 -9.99 11.89
C VAL A 670 -5.27 -10.34 12.68
N MET A 671 -4.60 -9.34 13.26
CA MET A 671 -3.24 -9.48 13.78
C MET A 671 -3.16 -9.80 15.29
N ALA A 672 -4.17 -9.46 16.10
CA ALA A 672 -4.14 -9.66 17.57
C ALA A 672 -4.22 -11.13 18.04
N ALA A 673 -4.40 -12.10 17.14
CA ALA A 673 -4.51 -13.52 17.48
C ALA A 673 -3.96 -14.44 16.37
N PRO A 674 -2.63 -14.49 16.13
CA PRO A 674 -2.02 -15.46 15.23
C PRO A 674 -2.44 -16.89 15.59
N GLN A 675 -2.88 -17.65 14.60
CA GLN A 675 -3.15 -19.08 14.75
C GLN A 675 -2.07 -19.90 14.06
N LYS A 676 -1.76 -21.06 14.63
CA LYS A 676 -1.05 -22.10 13.89
C LYS A 676 -2.03 -22.71 12.88
N MET A 677 -1.61 -22.81 11.61
CA MET A 677 -2.43 -23.31 10.50
C MET A 677 -1.57 -24.16 9.53
N THR A 678 -0.70 -25.02 10.04
CA THR A 678 0.35 -25.66 9.23
C THR A 678 -0.20 -26.77 8.30
N PRO A 679 0.01 -26.70 6.97
CA PRO A 679 -0.18 -27.85 6.06
C PRO A 679 1.05 -28.77 6.12
N SER A 680 0.88 -30.08 6.01
CA SER A 680 2.03 -30.99 5.94
C SER A 680 2.65 -31.03 4.54
N ILE A 681 3.98 -31.21 4.49
CA ILE A 681 4.77 -31.21 3.25
C ILE A 681 5.52 -32.54 3.11
N SER A 682 5.28 -33.24 2.00
CA SER A 682 6.12 -34.34 1.54
C SER A 682 7.33 -33.76 0.79
N PHE A 683 8.50 -33.90 1.41
CA PHE A 683 9.79 -33.47 0.87
C PHE A 683 10.44 -34.55 -0.01
N PRO A 684 11.25 -34.15 -1.01
CA PRO A 684 12.14 -35.08 -1.69
C PRO A 684 13.33 -35.45 -0.79
N GLY A 685 13.98 -36.58 -1.08
CA GLY A 685 15.23 -36.96 -0.41
C GLY A 685 16.39 -36.00 -0.73
N PRO A 686 17.50 -36.04 0.04
CA PRO A 686 18.65 -35.17 -0.17
C PRO A 686 19.19 -35.24 -1.60
N LEU A 687 19.47 -34.07 -2.19
CA LEU A 687 19.70 -33.92 -3.63
C LEU A 687 21.10 -33.32 -3.91
N THR A 688 22.05 -34.15 -4.31
CA THR A 688 23.39 -33.67 -4.74
C THR A 688 23.36 -33.16 -6.17
N VAL A 689 23.77 -31.91 -6.38
CA VAL A 689 23.83 -31.21 -7.68
C VAL A 689 25.29 -30.86 -7.99
N GLN A 690 25.77 -31.29 -9.16
CA GLN A 690 27.14 -31.06 -9.60
C GLN A 690 27.38 -29.59 -10.02
N PRO A 691 28.64 -29.12 -10.09
CA PRO A 691 28.97 -27.82 -10.67
C PRO A 691 28.37 -27.63 -12.06
N GLY A 692 27.69 -26.50 -12.28
CA GLY A 692 27.00 -26.18 -13.53
C GLY A 692 25.76 -27.04 -13.84
N GLN A 693 25.30 -27.88 -12.91
CA GLN A 693 24.11 -28.71 -13.08
C GLN A 693 22.87 -28.05 -12.46
N THR A 694 21.72 -28.29 -13.08
CA THR A 694 20.38 -28.07 -12.52
C THR A 694 19.73 -29.41 -12.17
N LYS A 695 18.97 -29.48 -11.06
CA LYS A 695 18.07 -30.59 -10.75
C LYS A 695 16.77 -30.10 -10.09
N THR A 696 15.66 -30.72 -10.49
CA THR A 696 14.34 -30.47 -9.92
C THR A 696 14.16 -31.15 -8.56
N ALA A 697 13.73 -30.40 -7.56
CA ALA A 697 13.13 -30.90 -6.32
C ALA A 697 11.60 -30.81 -6.42
N GLN A 698 10.87 -31.83 -5.97
CA GLN A 698 9.40 -31.88 -6.01
C GLN A 698 8.82 -31.96 -4.60
N PHE A 699 7.74 -31.21 -4.36
CA PHE A 699 7.09 -31.03 -3.07
C PHE A 699 5.61 -31.36 -3.18
N GLY A 700 5.09 -32.18 -2.25
CA GLY A 700 3.68 -32.56 -2.20
C GLY A 700 3.02 -32.04 -0.93
N PHE A 701 2.12 -31.07 -1.05
CA PHE A 701 1.39 -30.51 0.09
C PHE A 701 0.18 -31.38 0.47
N ASN A 702 -0.33 -31.18 1.68
CA ASN A 702 -1.58 -31.79 2.14
C ASN A 702 -2.37 -30.84 3.05
N TYR A 703 -3.56 -30.43 2.58
CA TYR A 703 -4.47 -29.57 3.33
C TYR A 703 -5.13 -30.25 4.53
N SER A 704 -5.29 -31.59 4.56
CA SER A 704 -6.04 -32.26 5.64
C SER A 704 -5.49 -31.98 7.03
N ASP A 705 -4.20 -31.69 7.13
CA ASP A 705 -3.51 -31.55 8.40
C ASP A 705 -3.60 -30.10 8.91
N ALA A 706 -3.81 -29.13 8.01
CA ALA A 706 -4.30 -27.79 8.35
C ALA A 706 -5.78 -27.85 8.78
N ALA A 707 -6.63 -28.53 8.01
CA ALA A 707 -8.05 -28.73 8.36
C ALA A 707 -8.26 -29.42 9.72
N ALA A 708 -7.38 -30.37 10.06
CA ALA A 708 -7.39 -31.07 11.36
C ALA A 708 -7.19 -30.13 12.57
N GLN A 709 -6.69 -28.91 12.37
CA GLN A 709 -6.59 -27.88 13.42
C GLN A 709 -7.95 -27.23 13.74
N SER A 710 -9.06 -27.77 13.20
CA SER A 710 -10.44 -27.34 13.45
C SER A 710 -10.71 -25.89 13.03
N LEU A 711 -10.20 -25.55 11.85
CA LEU A 711 -10.38 -24.25 11.20
C LEU A 711 -11.84 -24.05 10.77
N ASP A 712 -12.28 -22.79 10.76
CA ASP A 712 -13.66 -22.37 10.43
C ASP A 712 -13.69 -21.72 9.03
N PRO A 713 -14.18 -22.41 7.98
CA PRO A 713 -14.14 -21.89 6.61
C PRO A 713 -14.85 -20.54 6.44
N ALA A 714 -15.89 -20.25 7.24
CA ALA A 714 -16.61 -18.98 7.18
C ALA A 714 -15.75 -17.77 7.65
N LYS A 715 -14.60 -18.03 8.28
CA LYS A 715 -13.61 -17.01 8.66
C LYS A 715 -12.54 -16.77 7.59
N LEU A 716 -12.61 -17.48 6.47
CA LEU A 716 -11.61 -17.53 5.40
C LEU A 716 -10.16 -17.62 5.96
N PRO A 717 -9.78 -18.75 6.58
CA PRO A 717 -8.51 -18.84 7.31
C PRO A 717 -7.32 -18.96 6.34
N LEU A 718 -6.45 -17.95 6.32
CA LEU A 718 -5.33 -17.81 5.39
C LEU A 718 -4.03 -18.29 6.06
N TYR A 719 -3.37 -19.28 5.45
CA TYR A 719 -2.19 -19.94 6.02
C TYR A 719 -0.97 -19.83 5.10
N SER A 720 0.24 -19.82 5.68
CA SER A 720 1.47 -19.57 4.91
C SER A 720 2.76 -20.11 5.56
N GLY A 721 3.88 -19.96 4.86
CA GLY A 721 5.22 -20.27 5.35
C GLY A 721 6.24 -20.35 4.21
N LYS A 722 7.43 -20.90 4.49
CA LYS A 722 8.46 -21.16 3.47
C LYS A 722 8.89 -22.62 3.46
N VAL A 723 9.23 -23.13 2.28
CA VAL A 723 10.13 -24.28 2.13
C VAL A 723 11.55 -23.75 2.06
N LEU A 724 12.37 -24.10 3.05
CA LEU A 724 13.80 -23.79 3.07
C LEU A 724 14.57 -24.85 2.29
N ILE A 725 15.42 -24.40 1.38
CA ILE A 725 16.37 -25.20 0.61
C ILE A 725 17.76 -24.91 1.19
N LYS A 726 18.34 -25.90 1.87
CA LYS A 726 19.60 -25.77 2.62
C LYS A 726 20.71 -26.55 1.92
N GLY A 727 21.75 -25.87 1.46
CA GLY A 727 22.90 -26.47 0.78
C GLY A 727 24.00 -26.89 1.75
N SER A 728 24.73 -27.97 1.42
CA SER A 728 25.91 -28.43 2.18
C SER A 728 27.11 -27.46 2.15
N ASN A 729 27.01 -26.37 1.39
CA ASN A 729 27.91 -25.22 1.38
C ASN A 729 27.54 -24.14 2.42
N GLY A 730 26.44 -24.32 3.17
CA GLY A 730 25.95 -23.36 4.16
C GLY A 730 24.91 -22.37 3.64
N GLU A 731 24.59 -22.40 2.34
CA GLU A 731 23.59 -21.52 1.73
C GLU A 731 22.17 -21.94 2.14
N THR A 732 21.29 -20.97 2.45
CA THR A 732 19.87 -21.22 2.73
C THR A 732 18.97 -20.20 2.04
N LEU A 733 18.14 -20.69 1.11
CA LEU A 733 17.16 -19.92 0.35
C LEU A 733 15.74 -20.43 0.66
N GLY A 734 14.72 -19.57 0.56
CA GLY A 734 13.34 -19.90 0.89
C GLY A 734 12.37 -19.72 -0.28
N VAL A 735 11.51 -20.70 -0.54
CA VAL A 735 10.39 -20.58 -1.48
C VAL A 735 9.08 -20.42 -0.70
N PRO A 736 8.31 -19.34 -0.90
CA PRO A 736 7.09 -19.09 -0.14
C PRO A 736 5.94 -19.99 -0.58
N TYR A 737 5.12 -20.41 0.39
CA TYR A 737 3.80 -21.02 0.16
C TYR A 737 2.70 -20.26 0.89
N LEU A 738 1.50 -20.26 0.31
CA LEU A 738 0.29 -19.67 0.88
C LEU A 738 -0.94 -20.40 0.33
N GLY A 739 -1.95 -20.60 1.17
CA GLY A 739 -3.24 -21.17 0.79
C GLY A 739 -4.37 -20.70 1.69
N LEU A 740 -5.60 -21.03 1.29
CA LEU A 740 -6.82 -20.69 2.03
C LEU A 740 -7.54 -21.95 2.52
N ALA A 741 -7.98 -21.96 3.77
CA ALA A 741 -8.69 -23.07 4.42
C ALA A 741 -10.22 -22.99 4.24
N ALA A 742 -10.67 -22.52 3.07
CA ALA A 742 -12.06 -22.38 2.68
C ALA A 742 -12.23 -22.67 1.18
N ASP A 743 -13.45 -22.70 0.67
CA ASP A 743 -13.80 -22.72 -0.76
C ASP A 743 -14.33 -21.32 -1.10
N LEU A 744 -13.61 -20.51 -1.90
CA LEU A 744 -13.97 -19.09 -2.08
C LEU A 744 -15.32 -18.93 -2.81
N HIS A 745 -15.64 -19.82 -3.74
CA HIS A 745 -16.91 -19.78 -4.46
C HIS A 745 -18.08 -20.08 -3.51
N LYS A 746 -17.94 -21.07 -2.62
CA LYS A 746 -19.00 -21.53 -1.71
C LYS A 746 -19.09 -20.76 -0.39
N ASP A 747 -17.95 -20.49 0.24
CA ASP A 747 -17.87 -19.96 1.62
C ASP A 747 -17.85 -18.43 1.68
N VAL A 748 -17.59 -17.74 0.55
CA VAL A 748 -18.10 -16.37 0.38
C VAL A 748 -19.59 -16.46 0.06
N GLY A 749 -19.96 -17.00 -1.12
CA GLY A 749 -21.32 -17.37 -1.53
C GLY A 749 -22.34 -16.24 -1.71
N ILE A 750 -22.26 -15.20 -0.89
CA ILE A 750 -23.08 -13.99 -0.89
C ILE A 750 -22.12 -12.82 -1.00
N MET A 751 -22.23 -12.06 -2.10
CA MET A 751 -21.36 -10.90 -2.33
C MET A 751 -21.86 -9.66 -1.60
N PHE A 752 -23.16 -9.46 -1.45
CA PHE A 752 -23.68 -8.23 -0.83
C PHE A 752 -23.94 -8.33 0.67
N GLN A 753 -23.79 -7.23 1.41
CA GLN A 753 -24.03 -7.19 2.87
C GLN A 753 -25.53 -7.10 3.25
N TYR A 754 -26.34 -8.06 2.81
CA TYR A 754 -27.78 -8.14 3.14
C TYR A 754 -28.10 -8.01 4.64
N PRO A 755 -27.34 -8.60 5.60
CA PRO A 755 -27.59 -8.43 7.04
C PRO A 755 -27.54 -6.97 7.52
N THR A 756 -26.83 -6.11 6.80
CA THR A 756 -26.72 -4.67 7.11
C THR A 756 -27.66 -3.78 6.29
N GLY A 757 -28.49 -4.38 5.42
CA GLY A 757 -29.48 -3.68 4.60
C GLY A 757 -28.98 -3.22 3.23
N PHE A 758 -27.96 -3.87 2.66
CA PHE A 758 -27.43 -3.56 1.33
C PHE A 758 -27.45 -4.78 0.39
N PRO A 759 -27.72 -4.61 -0.92
CA PRO A 759 -27.91 -3.34 -1.61
C PRO A 759 -29.25 -2.68 -1.28
N ARG A 760 -29.33 -1.37 -1.51
CA ARG A 760 -30.58 -0.60 -1.45
C ARG A 760 -30.69 0.27 -2.70
N ILE A 761 -31.91 0.48 -3.16
CA ILE A 761 -32.21 1.49 -4.19
C ILE A 761 -33.27 2.44 -3.65
N THR A 762 -32.96 3.74 -3.65
CA THR A 762 -33.84 4.85 -3.26
C THR A 762 -34.08 5.79 -4.45
N SER A 763 -35.00 6.74 -4.27
CA SER A 763 -35.29 7.80 -5.24
C SER A 763 -35.88 9.04 -4.57
N THR A 764 -35.73 10.20 -5.22
CA THR A 764 -36.06 11.54 -4.72
C THR A 764 -35.21 12.03 -3.55
N ARG A 765 -35.21 13.34 -3.31
CA ARG A 765 -34.57 14.01 -2.14
C ARG A 765 -35.05 13.53 -0.77
N SER A 766 -35.99 12.58 -0.70
CA SER A 766 -36.49 11.93 0.53
C SER A 766 -36.12 10.45 0.67
N ASP A 767 -35.19 9.94 -0.17
CA ASP A 767 -34.69 8.56 -0.13
C ASP A 767 -35.80 7.49 -0.12
N ILE A 768 -36.83 7.69 -0.94
CA ILE A 768 -37.99 6.79 -1.03
C ILE A 768 -37.53 5.45 -1.61
N PRO A 769 -37.66 4.31 -0.90
CA PRO A 769 -37.19 3.02 -1.41
C PRO A 769 -37.93 2.58 -2.69
N ILE A 770 -37.24 1.89 -3.60
CA ILE A 770 -37.81 1.41 -4.88
C ILE A 770 -39.06 0.52 -4.70
N ALA A 771 -39.18 -0.18 -3.57
CA ALA A 771 -40.35 -0.98 -3.21
C ALA A 771 -41.60 -0.14 -2.89
N GLN A 772 -41.44 1.16 -2.63
CA GLN A 772 -42.52 2.14 -2.45
C GLN A 772 -42.73 3.00 -3.70
N LYS A 773 -41.66 3.27 -4.46
CA LYS A 773 -41.66 4.03 -5.72
C LYS A 773 -40.92 3.28 -6.82
N SER A 774 -41.62 2.36 -7.48
CA SER A 774 -41.12 1.61 -8.65
C SER A 774 -41.39 2.34 -9.98
N ASN A 775 -41.27 3.67 -9.99
CA ASN A 775 -41.42 4.48 -11.20
C ASN A 775 -40.50 5.71 -11.15
N PHE A 776 -40.03 6.16 -12.31
CA PHE A 776 -39.06 7.25 -12.43
C PHE A 776 -39.39 8.17 -13.60
N THR A 777 -39.26 9.48 -13.42
CA THR A 777 -39.35 10.49 -14.48
C THR A 777 -37.99 10.99 -14.96
N PHE A 778 -36.91 10.63 -14.27
CA PHE A 778 -35.55 11.15 -14.44
C PHE A 778 -35.46 12.68 -14.30
N ASN A 779 -36.30 13.25 -13.44
CA ASN A 779 -36.28 14.68 -13.13
C ASN A 779 -35.06 15.05 -12.27
N LEU A 780 -34.11 15.77 -12.86
CA LEU A 780 -32.86 16.21 -12.23
C LEU A 780 -32.97 17.55 -11.46
N ASP A 781 -34.16 18.09 -11.24
CA ASP A 781 -34.36 19.27 -10.40
C ASP A 781 -33.77 19.02 -8.98
N PRO A 782 -32.94 19.94 -8.42
CA PRO A 782 -32.31 19.79 -7.11
C PRO A 782 -33.25 19.56 -5.91
N VAL A 783 -34.54 19.92 -6.01
CA VAL A 783 -35.55 19.62 -4.97
C VAL A 783 -36.39 18.37 -5.27
N VAL A 784 -36.23 17.75 -6.45
CA VAL A 784 -36.96 16.54 -6.86
C VAL A 784 -36.06 15.30 -6.85
N GLN A 785 -35.07 15.23 -7.76
CA GLN A 785 -34.15 14.09 -7.96
C GLN A 785 -34.85 12.73 -8.21
N ASP A 786 -35.77 12.66 -9.18
CA ASP A 786 -36.58 11.45 -9.45
C ASP A 786 -35.86 10.45 -10.37
N PHE A 787 -34.81 9.81 -9.85
CA PHE A 787 -34.05 8.73 -10.51
C PHE A 787 -33.62 7.66 -9.47
N PRO A 788 -33.16 6.47 -9.90
CA PRO A 788 -32.59 5.46 -8.99
C PRO A 788 -31.21 5.87 -8.45
N ASN A 789 -31.11 6.08 -7.14
CA ASN A 789 -29.84 5.99 -6.40
C ASN A 789 -29.71 4.56 -5.88
N LEU A 790 -28.65 3.85 -6.29
CA LEU A 790 -28.26 2.54 -5.79
C LEU A 790 -27.05 2.68 -4.88
N TYR A 791 -27.12 2.11 -3.68
CA TYR A 791 -25.97 1.95 -2.79
C TYR A 791 -25.82 0.49 -2.38
N ALA A 792 -24.68 -0.10 -2.71
CA ALA A 792 -24.32 -1.48 -2.41
C ALA A 792 -23.13 -1.56 -1.43
N ARG A 793 -22.93 -2.75 -0.84
CA ARG A 793 -21.70 -3.11 -0.13
C ARG A 793 -21.28 -4.52 -0.46
N ILE A 794 -20.04 -4.69 -0.92
CA ILE A 794 -19.50 -5.96 -1.41
C ILE A 794 -18.52 -6.56 -0.40
N GLN A 795 -18.79 -7.79 0.07
CA GLN A 795 -18.05 -8.50 1.12
C GLN A 795 -16.65 -8.94 0.69
N TYR A 796 -16.50 -9.34 -0.57
CA TYR A 796 -15.24 -9.75 -1.19
C TYR A 796 -15.12 -9.07 -2.56
N ALA A 797 -13.92 -9.01 -3.14
CA ALA A 797 -13.73 -8.41 -4.46
C ALA A 797 -14.46 -9.23 -5.54
N THR A 798 -15.07 -8.57 -6.52
CA THR A 798 -15.76 -9.22 -7.64
C THR A 798 -15.08 -8.91 -8.97
N ARG A 799 -14.98 -9.93 -9.83
CA ARG A 799 -14.47 -9.79 -11.19
C ARG A 799 -15.40 -8.98 -12.09
N GLU A 800 -16.72 -9.00 -11.83
CA GLU A 800 -17.66 -8.19 -12.60
C GLU A 800 -18.89 -7.80 -11.76
N LEU A 801 -19.18 -6.50 -11.72
CA LEU A 801 -20.39 -5.90 -11.16
C LEU A 801 -21.24 -5.35 -12.31
N ARG A 802 -22.50 -5.79 -12.39
CA ARG A 802 -23.43 -5.43 -13.47
C ARG A 802 -24.66 -4.68 -12.95
N TRP A 803 -25.13 -3.73 -13.74
CA TRP A 803 -26.49 -3.17 -13.64
C TRP A 803 -27.11 -3.18 -15.03
N ASP A 804 -27.90 -4.21 -15.31
CA ASP A 804 -28.48 -4.49 -16.63
C ASP A 804 -29.99 -4.18 -16.63
N ILE A 805 -30.49 -3.57 -17.71
CA ILE A 805 -31.92 -3.27 -17.90
C ILE A 805 -32.52 -4.23 -18.92
N PHE A 806 -33.64 -4.84 -18.57
CA PHE A 806 -34.38 -5.83 -19.37
C PHE A 806 -35.84 -5.40 -19.56
N ASP A 807 -36.52 -5.95 -20.57
CA ASP A 807 -37.96 -5.78 -20.74
C ASP A 807 -38.76 -6.45 -19.60
N ALA A 808 -40.01 -6.01 -19.38
CA ALA A 808 -40.84 -6.50 -18.27
C ALA A 808 -41.18 -8.02 -18.30
N SER A 809 -41.01 -8.70 -19.44
CA SER A 809 -41.30 -10.14 -19.58
C SER A 809 -40.12 -11.04 -19.22
N TRP A 810 -38.88 -10.53 -19.32
CA TRP A 810 -37.64 -11.27 -19.02
C TRP A 810 -37.62 -11.93 -17.64
N VAL A 811 -36.98 -13.09 -17.51
CA VAL A 811 -36.73 -13.76 -16.22
C VAL A 811 -35.32 -14.39 -16.19
N GLU A 812 -34.75 -14.57 -15.00
CA GLU A 812 -33.35 -14.98 -14.77
C GLU A 812 -32.89 -16.19 -15.62
N ARG A 813 -33.75 -17.21 -15.81
CA ARG A 813 -33.45 -18.38 -16.67
C ARG A 813 -33.18 -18.06 -18.16
N ASP A 814 -33.52 -16.85 -18.60
CA ASP A 814 -33.34 -16.37 -19.97
C ASP A 814 -31.99 -15.61 -20.11
N TRP A 815 -31.17 -15.52 -19.05
CA TRP A 815 -29.83 -14.90 -19.02
C TRP A 815 -28.91 -15.39 -20.13
N LYS A 816 -28.13 -14.47 -20.71
CA LYS A 816 -27.10 -14.72 -21.74
C LYS A 816 -25.94 -13.76 -21.48
N TYR A 817 -24.72 -14.30 -21.54
CA TYR A 817 -23.48 -13.54 -21.34
C TYR A 817 -22.59 -13.62 -22.60
N PRO A 818 -21.91 -12.53 -22.98
CA PRO A 818 -22.22 -11.15 -22.59
C PRO A 818 -23.62 -10.75 -23.13
N PRO A 819 -24.40 -9.93 -22.42
CA PRO A 819 -25.73 -9.55 -22.87
C PRO A 819 -25.66 -8.55 -24.04
N VAL A 820 -26.34 -8.86 -25.15
CA VAL A 820 -26.30 -8.06 -26.39
C VAL A 820 -27.63 -7.33 -26.60
N VAL A 821 -27.58 -6.01 -26.84
CA VAL A 821 -28.76 -5.14 -26.93
C VAL A 821 -29.76 -5.66 -27.98
N GLY A 822 -31.02 -5.83 -27.56
CA GLY A 822 -32.10 -6.37 -28.39
C GLY A 822 -32.15 -7.90 -28.45
N GLN A 823 -31.23 -8.62 -27.80
CA GLN A 823 -31.26 -10.07 -27.65
C GLN A 823 -31.70 -10.47 -26.24
N ALA A 824 -32.38 -11.61 -26.10
CA ALA A 824 -32.83 -12.17 -24.81
C ALA A 824 -33.52 -11.15 -23.87
N GLY A 825 -34.25 -10.18 -24.42
CA GLY A 825 -34.96 -9.14 -23.65
C GLY A 825 -34.07 -8.03 -23.06
N PHE A 826 -32.76 -8.04 -23.32
CA PHE A 826 -31.83 -7.01 -22.83
C PHE A 826 -32.00 -5.70 -23.59
N VAL A 827 -32.24 -4.62 -22.85
CA VAL A 827 -32.44 -3.25 -23.36
C VAL A 827 -31.11 -2.49 -23.37
N GLY A 828 -30.26 -2.72 -22.37
CA GLY A 828 -28.91 -2.14 -22.27
C GLY A 828 -28.41 -2.12 -20.84
N ALA A 829 -27.09 -1.97 -20.66
CA ALA A 829 -26.51 -1.72 -19.35
C ALA A 829 -26.80 -0.27 -18.92
N ALA A 830 -27.06 -0.07 -17.63
CA ALA A 830 -27.19 1.25 -17.03
C ALA A 830 -25.84 1.98 -16.99
N THR A 831 -25.89 3.28 -16.73
CA THR A 831 -24.72 4.10 -16.38
C THR A 831 -24.89 4.64 -14.96
N SER A 832 -23.80 4.95 -14.27
CA SER A 832 -23.83 5.86 -13.12
C SER A 832 -23.34 7.23 -13.53
N TRP A 833 -23.91 8.28 -12.95
CA TRP A 833 -23.22 9.56 -12.86
C TRP A 833 -21.90 9.39 -12.08
N ALA A 834 -20.79 9.91 -12.60
CA ALA A 834 -19.44 9.67 -12.08
C ALA A 834 -19.24 10.20 -10.66
N LYS A 835 -19.87 11.34 -10.34
CA LYS A 835 -19.73 12.03 -9.05
C LYS A 835 -20.77 11.62 -8.01
N ALA A 836 -21.48 10.51 -8.22
CA ALA A 836 -22.53 10.02 -7.32
C ALA A 836 -22.05 9.87 -5.87
N SER A 837 -20.89 9.22 -5.67
CA SER A 837 -20.29 9.00 -4.35
C SER A 837 -20.00 10.32 -3.64
N GLY A 838 -20.62 10.52 -2.47
CA GLY A 838 -20.38 11.68 -1.60
C GLY A 838 -21.14 12.96 -1.97
N LYS A 839 -21.84 13.00 -3.11
CA LYS A 839 -22.84 14.06 -3.40
C LYS A 839 -24.14 13.77 -2.65
N THR A 840 -25.01 14.79 -2.53
CA THR A 840 -26.38 14.62 -1.95
C THR A 840 -27.51 14.95 -2.93
N PHE A 841 -27.17 15.59 -4.06
CA PHE A 841 -27.99 15.81 -5.24
C PHE A 841 -27.05 16.16 -6.41
N ILE A 842 -27.53 16.02 -7.64
CA ILE A 842 -26.93 16.62 -8.84
C ILE A 842 -27.63 17.94 -9.12
N ASP A 843 -26.86 18.98 -9.49
CA ASP A 843 -27.39 20.26 -9.95
C ASP A 843 -26.99 20.50 -11.42
N PRO A 844 -27.89 20.26 -12.39
CA PRO A 844 -27.60 20.42 -13.82
C PRO A 844 -27.22 21.84 -14.27
N SER A 845 -27.19 22.84 -13.38
CA SER A 845 -26.64 24.18 -13.68
C SER A 845 -25.12 24.27 -13.50
N VAL A 846 -24.50 23.31 -12.80
CA VAL A 846 -23.05 23.28 -12.51
C VAL A 846 -22.40 21.90 -12.67
N ASP A 847 -23.17 20.81 -12.51
CA ASP A 847 -22.75 19.44 -12.74
C ASP A 847 -23.19 18.96 -14.13
N ASP A 848 -22.31 18.30 -14.90
CA ASP A 848 -22.70 17.63 -16.14
C ASP A 848 -23.33 16.25 -15.82
N PRO A 849 -24.62 16.01 -16.13
CA PRO A 849 -25.24 14.69 -15.98
C PRO A 849 -24.71 13.65 -16.98
N ASN A 850 -23.91 14.06 -17.97
CA ASN A 850 -23.26 13.18 -18.93
C ASN A 850 -21.86 12.73 -18.49
N ASP A 851 -21.35 13.18 -17.35
CA ASP A 851 -20.14 12.64 -16.74
C ASP A 851 -20.46 11.25 -16.14
N ILE A 852 -20.10 10.16 -16.84
CA ILE A 852 -20.62 8.82 -16.58
C ILE A 852 -19.57 7.71 -16.46
N ILE A 853 -19.87 6.77 -15.56
CA ILE A 853 -19.29 5.43 -15.50
C ILE A 853 -20.30 4.47 -16.15
N THR A 854 -19.87 3.73 -17.17
CA THR A 854 -20.68 2.68 -17.80
C THR A 854 -20.57 1.36 -17.04
N LEU A 855 -21.66 0.61 -16.92
CA LEU A 855 -21.61 -0.79 -16.49
C LEU A 855 -21.41 -1.72 -17.71
N PRO A 856 -20.82 -2.92 -17.55
CA PRO A 856 -20.31 -3.49 -16.31
C PRO A 856 -19.03 -2.81 -15.82
N MET A 857 -18.82 -2.80 -14.51
CA MET A 857 -17.52 -2.50 -13.90
C MET A 857 -16.81 -3.83 -13.64
N ARG A 858 -15.56 -3.96 -14.10
CA ARG A 858 -14.72 -5.14 -13.83
C ARG A 858 -13.71 -4.88 -12.71
N ASP A 859 -13.26 -5.96 -12.08
CA ASP A 859 -12.21 -5.95 -11.07
C ASP A 859 -12.51 -5.00 -9.89
N VAL A 860 -13.74 -5.05 -9.40
CA VAL A 860 -14.24 -4.18 -8.32
C VAL A 860 -13.73 -4.73 -6.98
N PRO A 861 -12.98 -3.93 -6.18
CA PRO A 861 -12.51 -4.38 -4.87
C PRO A 861 -13.67 -4.60 -3.89
N ARG A 862 -13.40 -5.29 -2.79
CA ARG A 862 -14.32 -5.34 -1.63
C ARG A 862 -14.53 -3.95 -1.06
N ASP A 863 -15.63 -3.76 -0.33
CA ASP A 863 -15.81 -2.56 0.48
C ASP A 863 -15.11 -2.67 1.83
N ILE A 864 -14.35 -1.63 2.19
CA ILE A 864 -13.79 -1.47 3.53
C ILE A 864 -14.89 -0.88 4.42
N VAL A 865 -15.63 -1.80 5.05
CA VAL A 865 -16.70 -1.48 5.99
C VAL A 865 -16.17 -0.51 7.06
N GLY A 866 -16.73 0.70 7.08
CA GLY A 866 -16.27 1.83 7.91
C GLY A 866 -16.00 3.08 7.09
N VAL A 867 -15.56 2.87 5.84
CA VAL A 867 -15.17 3.91 4.88
C VAL A 867 -16.37 4.25 3.98
N TYR A 868 -16.59 3.49 2.90
CA TYR A 868 -17.66 3.74 1.94
C TYR A 868 -18.31 2.42 1.44
N GLY A 869 -19.06 2.52 0.33
CA GLY A 869 -19.74 1.46 -0.38
C GLY A 869 -19.90 1.88 -1.84
N VAL A 870 -20.21 0.94 -2.75
CA VAL A 870 -20.45 1.27 -4.17
C VAL A 870 -21.76 2.05 -4.34
N GLU A 871 -21.66 3.36 -4.53
CA GLU A 871 -22.78 4.27 -4.83
C GLU A 871 -22.87 4.58 -6.33
N LEU A 872 -24.04 4.32 -6.93
CA LEU A 872 -24.30 4.45 -8.36
C LEU A 872 -25.65 5.15 -8.60
N TRP A 873 -25.66 6.29 -9.29
CA TRP A 873 -26.88 7.05 -9.60
C TRP A 873 -27.22 6.95 -11.09
N TRP A 874 -28.29 6.22 -11.43
CA TRP A 874 -28.66 6.01 -12.83
C TRP A 874 -29.60 7.11 -13.33
N LEU A 875 -29.07 8.06 -14.11
CA LEU A 875 -29.85 9.18 -14.67
C LEU A 875 -30.66 8.80 -15.94
N GLY A 876 -30.92 7.50 -16.14
CA GLY A 876 -31.74 6.97 -17.25
C GLY A 876 -30.98 6.75 -18.57
N ARG A 877 -29.73 7.19 -18.66
CA ARG A 877 -28.87 6.94 -19.82
C ARG A 877 -28.33 5.49 -19.80
N LEU A 878 -28.27 4.86 -20.96
CA LEU A 878 -27.74 3.51 -21.16
C LEU A 878 -26.31 3.59 -21.71
N ALA A 879 -25.52 2.54 -21.49
CA ALA A 879 -24.11 2.49 -21.87
C ALA A 879 -23.85 2.68 -23.38
N ASN A 880 -24.85 2.38 -24.23
CA ASN A 880 -24.82 2.64 -25.68
C ASN A 880 -25.13 4.12 -26.06
N GLY A 881 -25.09 5.03 -25.09
CA GLY A 881 -25.38 6.45 -25.25
C GLY A 881 -26.87 6.84 -25.28
N THR A 882 -27.80 5.89 -25.42
CA THR A 882 -29.24 6.20 -25.55
C THR A 882 -29.92 6.47 -24.21
N GLN A 883 -30.96 7.31 -24.19
CA GLN A 883 -31.82 7.47 -23.01
C GLN A 883 -32.90 6.38 -22.98
N ILE A 884 -33.17 5.80 -21.81
CA ILE A 884 -34.26 4.83 -21.62
C ILE A 884 -35.62 5.44 -22.00
N ALA A 885 -36.39 4.73 -22.81
CA ALA A 885 -37.71 5.18 -23.26
C ALA A 885 -38.78 4.99 -22.17
N PRO A 886 -39.89 5.75 -22.18
CA PRO A 886 -41.06 5.48 -21.34
C PRO A 886 -41.63 4.08 -21.63
N GLY A 887 -41.83 3.28 -20.57
CA GLY A 887 -42.14 1.86 -20.69
C GLY A 887 -42.02 1.09 -19.38
N LYS A 888 -42.16 -0.24 -19.44
CA LYS A 888 -42.04 -1.14 -18.27
C LYS A 888 -40.87 -2.10 -18.43
N TYR A 889 -40.08 -2.22 -17.38
CA TYR A 889 -38.77 -2.84 -17.39
C TYR A 889 -38.50 -3.62 -16.10
N LYS A 890 -37.42 -4.41 -16.12
CA LYS A 890 -36.77 -5.00 -14.95
C LYS A 890 -35.32 -4.54 -14.92
N MET A 891 -34.73 -4.49 -13.73
CA MET A 891 -33.29 -4.27 -13.57
C MET A 891 -32.67 -5.46 -12.84
N ARG A 892 -31.53 -5.92 -13.35
CA ARG A 892 -30.68 -6.94 -12.73
C ARG A 892 -29.44 -6.22 -12.21
N PHE A 893 -29.30 -6.10 -10.89
CA PHE A 893 -28.06 -5.65 -10.27
C PHE A 893 -27.38 -6.87 -9.65
N ALA A 894 -26.15 -7.16 -10.05
CA ALA A 894 -25.52 -8.44 -9.75
C ALA A 894 -23.99 -8.35 -9.63
N ALA A 895 -23.41 -9.13 -8.74
CA ALA A 895 -21.96 -9.30 -8.59
C ALA A 895 -21.59 -10.78 -8.84
N LEU A 896 -20.55 -11.02 -9.65
CA LEU A 896 -20.04 -12.37 -9.88
C LEU A 896 -19.33 -12.89 -8.61
N VAL A 897 -19.62 -14.12 -8.18
CA VAL A 897 -18.92 -14.73 -7.03
C VAL A 897 -17.47 -15.09 -7.40
N PRO A 898 -16.55 -15.25 -6.43
CA PRO A 898 -15.17 -15.65 -6.72
C PRO A 898 -15.12 -16.96 -7.51
N PHE A 899 -14.32 -16.98 -8.59
CA PHE A 899 -14.20 -18.09 -9.54
C PHE A 899 -15.50 -18.52 -10.25
N GLY A 900 -16.59 -17.74 -10.16
CA GLY A 900 -17.86 -18.04 -10.82
C GLY A 900 -17.79 -17.92 -12.35
N ASN A 901 -18.56 -18.76 -13.05
CA ASN A 901 -18.75 -18.67 -14.51
C ASN A 901 -19.81 -17.61 -14.85
N PRO A 902 -19.49 -16.51 -15.56
CA PRO A 902 -20.46 -15.46 -15.87
C PRO A 902 -21.61 -15.93 -16.78
N GLU A 903 -21.45 -17.01 -17.55
CA GLU A 903 -22.54 -17.61 -18.34
C GLU A 903 -23.65 -18.25 -17.48
N ALA A 904 -23.35 -18.62 -16.23
CA ALA A 904 -24.26 -19.30 -15.31
C ALA A 904 -24.92 -18.30 -14.35
N SER A 905 -26.24 -18.12 -14.45
CA SER A 905 -26.99 -17.17 -13.58
C SER A 905 -26.81 -17.42 -12.08
N ASP A 906 -26.68 -18.67 -11.68
CA ASP A 906 -26.48 -19.13 -10.30
C ASP A 906 -25.03 -18.97 -9.79
N ASN A 907 -24.14 -18.37 -10.58
CA ASN A 907 -22.80 -17.93 -10.16
C ASN A 907 -22.75 -16.41 -9.90
N TRP A 908 -23.91 -15.74 -9.88
CA TRP A 908 -24.05 -14.33 -9.51
C TRP A 908 -24.85 -14.21 -8.21
N ASP A 909 -24.41 -13.33 -7.30
CA ASP A 909 -25.32 -12.77 -6.29
C ASP A 909 -26.17 -11.69 -6.97
N VAL A 910 -27.48 -11.89 -7.02
CA VAL A 910 -28.43 -11.04 -7.75
C VAL A 910 -29.37 -10.35 -6.78
N TYR A 911 -29.34 -9.02 -6.78
CA TYR A 911 -30.27 -8.20 -6.01
C TYR A 911 -31.66 -8.21 -6.65
N GLU A 912 -32.64 -8.85 -5.99
CA GLU A 912 -34.03 -8.83 -6.43
C GLU A 912 -34.61 -7.40 -6.39
N THR A 913 -35.15 -6.94 -7.52
CA THR A 913 -35.82 -5.64 -7.63
C THR A 913 -37.26 -5.79 -8.14
N PRO A 914 -38.18 -4.87 -7.77
CA PRO A 914 -39.50 -4.83 -8.39
C PRO A 914 -39.37 -4.37 -9.86
N ALA A 915 -40.23 -4.90 -10.74
CA ALA A 915 -40.40 -4.35 -12.08
C ALA A 915 -40.84 -2.89 -12.00
N PHE A 916 -40.25 -2.03 -12.84
CA PHE A 916 -40.39 -0.58 -12.75
C PHE A 916 -40.95 0.04 -14.03
N GLU A 917 -41.47 1.26 -13.90
CA GLU A 917 -42.09 2.02 -15.00
C GLU A 917 -41.38 3.36 -15.21
N VAL A 918 -40.81 3.54 -16.40
CA VAL A 918 -40.28 4.84 -16.83
C VAL A 918 -41.45 5.68 -17.33
N LEU A 919 -41.64 6.83 -16.71
CA LEU A 919 -42.68 7.79 -17.05
C LEU A 919 -42.08 8.91 -17.91
N PRO A 920 -42.86 9.53 -18.82
CA PRO A 920 -42.43 10.77 -19.46
C PRO A 920 -42.13 11.85 -18.42
N LEU A 921 -41.06 12.62 -18.63
CA LEU A 921 -40.79 13.81 -17.82
C LEU A 921 -41.99 14.79 -17.94
N PRO A 922 -42.51 15.34 -16.83
CA PRO A 922 -43.56 16.35 -16.87
C PRO A 922 -43.15 17.59 -17.68
N VAL A 923 -44.10 18.14 -18.45
CA VAL A 923 -43.95 19.32 -19.33
C VAL A 923 -44.44 20.58 -18.63
#